data_AF-A0A4R8DPT3-F1
#
_entry.id   AF-A0A4R8DPT3-F1
#
_cell.length_a   1.000
_cell.length_b   1.000
_cell.length_c   1.000
_cell.angle_alpha   90.00
_cell.angle_beta   90.00
_cell.angle_gamma   90.00
#
_symmetry.space_group_name_H-M   'P 1'
#
loop_
_entity.id
_entity.type
_entity.pdbx_description
1 polymer ?
#
loop_
_entity_poly.entity_id
_entity_poly.type
_entity_poly.pdbx_seq_one_letter_code
_entity_poly.pdbx_strand_id
1 'polypeptide(L)'
;MLRLLTFSLLLLLSSQSWGQVRISGRVLNKKKKPVVGASLTIKDSYDGATSDSTGQFSFTTTEKGKVILEATAVGYKDFDVYVTLGTVPVHQDVVLADNVSEMSAVIITAGSFAAGDKQRGTVLSSTDIYTTAGAAADITSAIKTLPGAQQVGNQTGLFVRGGTAEETKVFIDGSLVNNYFYTGTQDIASRGRFSPSLFQGTVFSSGGYSALYGQALSSALILESTDLPDKSTGSLGVSSVGLNAGYDQLAKNKRSSVGIDYSYVNLWPSFQVIKQTPDYFQVPVVQTVEGNFRIKTGKDGLLKFYAYYSGNQFGLRRPDIDSPALKNAFSLQNGDFFGNLSWKQKFGKWRLTLTGSYSNNLDKIQNVLENAENAQVKVSEYPYDGKSLWAHNLAELGQGKGILEYKLHGLSAIRVGGEYQYGYYQSKFYNDTIPQVTNGWKDSYTAAFAEADIYITPLLALKLGGRAEYSSLLAKTDLAPRLSAAYKIGPGQVSLAYGVFYQKPDNNFLLFGADKDYQKATHYIANYQIMNLDHTFRLEGFYKKYNNLTKTYPDTVGTGYGYAKGVEVFWRDKKSFKGIDYWVSYSYLDTKRDYLNFPYEMEPNFAARHTASLVVKKFVQKWKTGFNVSYSFATGRPYYNISDYGKPDYYIADQGRTIPYNNVSLSFNYIPTLSKPNSRHFTVWVLSVNNVFNIQEVDGYNYSFNNQVKQVIEPPAGRFIFLGCFISFGTDRTQDAINNNL
;
A
#
# COMPACT_ATOMS: atom_id res chain seq x y z
N MET A 1 28.28 76.93 35.52
CA MET A 1 29.06 76.31 34.42
C MET A 1 28.74 74.83 34.19
N LEU A 2 28.50 74.00 35.21
CA LEU A 2 28.29 72.55 35.06
C LEU A 2 26.97 72.11 34.36
N ARG A 3 25.92 72.95 34.35
CA ARG A 3 24.62 72.67 33.71
C ARG A 3 24.55 72.97 32.21
N LEU A 4 25.41 73.87 31.68
CA LEU A 4 25.50 74.10 30.23
C LEU A 4 26.34 73.02 29.54
N LEU A 5 27.34 72.45 30.23
CA LEU A 5 28.18 71.39 29.67
C LEU A 5 27.41 70.07 29.47
N THR A 6 26.45 69.78 30.34
CA THR A 6 25.61 68.57 30.28
C THR A 6 24.55 68.65 29.18
N PHE A 7 24.02 69.84 28.90
CA PHE A 7 23.06 70.05 27.81
C PHE A 7 23.74 69.98 26.42
N SER A 8 24.96 70.51 26.30
CA SER A 8 25.77 70.39 25.07
C SER A 8 26.23 68.96 24.79
N LEU A 9 26.51 68.16 25.82
CA LEU A 9 26.89 66.75 25.66
C LEU A 9 25.72 65.85 25.24
N LEU A 10 24.49 66.16 25.69
CA LEU A 10 23.26 65.46 25.28
C LEU A 10 22.81 65.80 23.85
N LEU A 11 23.12 67.01 23.34
CA LEU A 11 22.87 67.38 21.94
C LEU A 11 23.87 66.73 20.96
N LEU A 12 25.14 66.56 21.36
CA LEU A 12 26.17 65.88 20.55
C LEU A 12 26.01 64.35 20.48
N LEU A 13 25.25 63.73 21.39
CA LEU A 13 24.93 62.30 21.37
C LEU A 13 23.72 61.96 20.47
N SER A 14 23.00 62.96 19.94
CA SER A 14 21.82 62.74 19.10
C SER A 14 22.10 62.70 17.58
N SER A 15 23.34 62.96 17.16
CA SER A 15 23.72 63.11 15.75
C SER A 15 24.46 61.90 15.12
N GLN A 16 24.39 60.70 15.71
CA GLN A 16 25.00 59.48 15.16
C GLN A 16 23.98 58.41 14.69
N SER A 17 23.02 58.75 13.82
CA SER A 17 22.12 57.73 13.22
C SER A 17 22.00 57.78 11.68
N TRP A 18 22.98 58.34 10.96
CA TRP A 18 22.90 58.49 9.49
C TRP A 18 23.75 57.46 8.73
N GLY A 19 23.71 56.20 9.19
CA GLY A 19 24.39 55.07 8.53
C GLY A 19 23.46 54.08 7.82
N GLN A 20 22.14 54.29 7.90
CA GLN A 20 21.16 53.33 7.36
C GLN A 20 20.80 53.67 5.91
N VAL A 21 20.97 52.70 5.03
CA VAL A 21 20.57 52.78 3.62
C VAL A 21 19.20 52.14 3.47
N ARG A 22 18.26 52.87 2.86
CA ARG A 22 16.93 52.34 2.55
C ARG A 22 16.96 51.58 1.23
N ILE A 23 16.49 50.34 1.24
CA ILE A 23 16.22 49.55 0.04
C ILE A 23 14.71 49.47 -0.16
N SER A 24 14.24 49.71 -1.38
CA SER A 24 12.82 49.65 -1.74
C SER A 24 12.62 49.09 -3.15
N GLY A 25 11.41 48.63 -3.47
CA GLY A 25 11.09 48.13 -4.80
C GLY A 25 9.75 47.43 -4.86
N ARG A 26 9.47 46.81 -6.01
CA ARG A 26 8.32 45.92 -6.23
C ARG A 26 8.76 44.53 -6.61
N VAL A 27 8.04 43.53 -6.09
CA VAL A 27 8.15 42.13 -6.49
C VAL A 27 6.99 41.79 -7.42
N LEU A 28 7.33 41.45 -8.66
CA LEU A 28 6.37 41.08 -9.71
C LEU A 28 6.67 39.66 -10.20
N ASN A 29 5.68 39.02 -10.83
CA ASN A 29 5.91 37.81 -11.62
C ASN A 29 6.13 38.13 -13.11
N LYS A 30 6.45 37.12 -13.93
CA LYS A 30 6.61 37.26 -15.39
C LYS A 30 5.38 37.82 -16.12
N LYS A 31 4.19 37.73 -15.51
CA LYS A 31 2.94 38.30 -16.04
C LYS A 31 2.65 39.72 -15.52
N LYS A 32 3.64 40.38 -14.91
CA LYS A 32 3.54 41.72 -14.30
C LYS A 32 2.48 41.84 -13.20
N LYS A 33 2.10 40.73 -12.56
CA LYS A 33 1.23 40.76 -11.36
C LYS A 33 2.08 40.87 -10.09
N PRO A 34 1.62 41.60 -9.06
CA PRO A 34 2.27 41.66 -7.76
C PRO A 34 2.43 40.29 -7.12
N VAL A 35 3.59 40.05 -6.49
CA VAL A 35 3.82 38.89 -5.62
C VAL A 35 3.71 39.35 -4.18
N VAL A 36 2.66 38.93 -3.50
CA VAL A 36 2.36 39.28 -2.10
C VAL A 36 3.11 38.33 -1.16
N GLY A 37 3.65 38.84 -0.06
CA GLY A 37 4.29 38.00 0.95
C GLY A 37 5.67 37.46 0.55
N ALA A 38 6.31 38.03 -0.47
CA ALA A 38 7.69 37.68 -0.84
C ALA A 38 8.65 38.19 0.24
N SER A 39 9.54 37.35 0.72
CA SER A 39 10.61 37.72 1.65
C SER A 39 11.81 38.22 0.86
N LEU A 40 12.30 39.41 1.20
CA LEU A 40 13.49 40.02 0.64
C LEU A 40 14.49 40.23 1.77
N THR A 41 15.64 39.58 1.67
CA THR A 41 16.66 39.56 2.72
C THR A 41 18.03 39.78 2.11
N ILE A 42 18.90 40.50 2.81
CA ILE A 42 20.31 40.57 2.45
C ILE A 42 20.97 39.26 2.90
N LYS A 43 21.64 38.59 1.97
CA LYS A 43 22.33 37.32 2.26
C LYS A 43 23.36 37.51 3.37
N ASP A 44 23.36 36.61 4.34
CA ASP A 44 24.20 36.65 5.55
C ASP A 44 23.91 37.82 6.53
N SER A 45 22.75 38.46 6.41
CA SER A 45 22.24 39.50 7.32
C SER A 45 20.80 39.20 7.79
N TYR A 46 20.38 39.83 8.88
CA TYR A 46 18.99 39.80 9.36
C TYR A 46 18.12 40.90 8.73
N ASP A 47 18.72 41.79 7.95
CA ASP A 47 18.04 42.93 7.35
C ASP A 47 17.19 42.49 6.15
N GLY A 48 15.89 42.78 6.21
CA GLY A 48 14.94 42.42 5.16
C GLY A 48 13.54 42.99 5.35
N ALA A 49 12.67 42.74 4.38
CA ALA A 49 11.24 43.05 4.43
C ALA A 49 10.42 41.96 3.74
N THR A 50 9.12 41.98 4.00
CA THR A 50 8.13 41.22 3.24
C THR A 50 7.35 42.15 2.32
N SER A 51 7.04 41.71 1.10
CA SER A 51 6.23 42.49 0.17
C SER A 51 4.76 42.55 0.57
N ASP A 52 4.14 43.71 0.37
CA ASP A 52 2.73 43.96 0.68
C ASP A 52 1.76 43.42 -0.40
N SER A 53 0.46 43.70 -0.23
CA SER A 53 -0.59 43.29 -1.18
C SER A 53 -0.44 43.84 -2.61
N THR A 54 0.33 44.92 -2.77
CA THR A 54 0.67 45.54 -4.07
C THR A 54 2.05 45.11 -4.57
N GLY A 55 2.72 44.22 -3.85
CA GLY A 55 4.06 43.71 -4.15
C GLY A 55 5.17 44.68 -3.74
N GLN A 56 4.88 45.78 -3.04
CA GLN A 56 5.90 46.74 -2.62
C GLN A 56 6.62 46.25 -1.36
N PHE A 57 7.91 46.50 -1.29
CA PHE A 57 8.72 46.24 -0.10
C PHE A 57 9.62 47.44 0.22
N SER A 58 9.98 47.60 1.49
CA SER A 58 10.93 48.63 1.93
C SER A 58 11.51 48.26 3.28
N PHE A 59 12.84 48.33 3.42
CA PHE A 59 13.54 48.21 4.70
C PHE A 59 14.82 49.05 4.71
N THR A 60 15.40 49.21 5.88
CA THR A 60 16.67 49.91 6.09
C THR A 60 17.72 48.93 6.58
N THR A 61 18.95 49.10 6.11
CA THR A 61 20.10 48.26 6.48
C THR A 61 21.31 49.11 6.82
N THR A 62 22.18 48.61 7.70
CA THR A 62 23.50 49.22 7.96
C THR A 62 24.63 48.59 7.13
N GLU A 63 24.33 47.56 6.33
CA GLU A 63 25.29 46.89 5.45
C GLU A 63 25.81 47.85 4.36
N LYS A 64 27.06 47.66 3.95
CA LYS A 64 27.75 48.52 2.98
C LYS A 64 28.44 47.71 1.89
N GLY A 65 28.58 48.32 0.71
CA GLY A 65 29.26 47.70 -0.43
C GLY A 65 28.34 46.80 -1.24
N LYS A 66 28.93 45.87 -2.01
CA LYS A 66 28.19 45.00 -2.91
C LYS A 66 27.63 43.81 -2.14
N VAL A 67 26.31 43.74 -2.00
CA VAL A 67 25.60 42.66 -1.30
C VAL A 67 24.66 41.92 -2.26
N ILE A 68 24.18 40.75 -1.83
CA ILE A 68 23.17 39.98 -2.55
C ILE A 68 21.83 40.19 -1.85
N LEU A 69 20.85 40.72 -2.57
CA LEU A 69 19.46 40.73 -2.16
C LEU A 69 18.81 39.44 -2.67
N GLU A 70 18.43 38.56 -1.74
CA GLU A 70 17.76 37.29 -1.99
C GLU A 70 16.25 37.50 -1.84
N ALA A 71 15.49 37.17 -2.88
CA ALA A 71 14.04 37.23 -2.87
C ALA A 71 13.46 35.82 -2.96
N THR A 72 12.66 35.45 -1.96
CA THR A 72 11.98 34.15 -1.88
C THR A 72 10.49 34.34 -1.74
N ALA A 73 9.71 33.50 -2.43
CA ALA A 73 8.25 33.49 -2.30
C ALA A 73 7.71 32.09 -2.59
N VAL A 74 6.67 31.70 -1.86
CA VAL A 74 6.00 30.40 -2.08
C VAL A 74 5.46 30.32 -3.50
N GLY A 75 5.82 29.27 -4.24
CA GLY A 75 5.42 29.07 -5.64
C GLY A 75 6.31 29.77 -6.67
N TYR A 76 7.40 30.41 -6.25
CA TYR A 76 8.37 31.08 -7.13
C TYR A 76 9.78 30.52 -6.94
N LYS A 77 10.66 30.74 -7.92
CA LYS A 77 12.07 30.36 -7.80
C LYS A 77 12.80 31.45 -7.04
N ASP A 78 13.68 31.05 -6.13
CA ASP A 78 14.57 31.96 -5.42
C ASP A 78 15.36 32.80 -6.44
N PHE A 79 15.50 34.08 -6.15
CA PHE A 79 16.11 35.05 -7.05
C PHE A 79 17.13 35.89 -6.29
N ASP A 80 18.39 35.80 -6.73
CA ASP A 80 19.51 36.55 -6.19
C ASP A 80 19.85 37.70 -7.14
N VAL A 81 19.91 38.93 -6.61
CA VAL A 81 20.38 40.11 -7.35
C VAL A 81 21.46 40.84 -6.57
N TYR A 82 22.52 41.26 -7.26
CA TYR A 82 23.54 42.12 -6.67
C TYR A 82 23.03 43.55 -6.56
N VAL A 83 23.13 44.12 -5.38
CA VAL A 83 22.87 45.55 -5.11
C VAL A 83 24.08 46.17 -4.41
N THR A 84 24.40 47.40 -4.78
CA THR A 84 25.52 48.14 -4.19
C THR A 84 24.97 49.17 -3.20
N LEU A 85 25.29 48.99 -1.92
CA LEU A 85 24.82 49.83 -0.82
C LEU A 85 25.86 50.91 -0.51
N GLY A 86 25.46 52.18 -0.68
CA GLY A 86 26.27 53.37 -0.46
C GLY A 86 25.70 54.27 0.64
N THR A 87 25.49 55.55 0.35
CA THR A 87 24.81 56.50 1.26
C THR A 87 23.44 56.95 0.74
N VAL A 88 23.06 56.50 -0.46
CA VAL A 88 21.83 56.88 -1.15
C VAL A 88 20.85 55.70 -1.11
N PRO A 89 19.53 55.93 -0.93
CA PRO A 89 18.51 54.89 -1.04
C PRO A 89 18.59 54.14 -2.38
N VAL A 90 18.43 52.82 -2.33
CA VAL A 90 18.46 51.94 -3.49
C VAL A 90 17.03 51.51 -3.84
N HIS A 91 16.66 51.65 -5.11
CA HIS A 91 15.41 51.12 -5.64
C HIS A 91 15.69 49.93 -6.56
N GLN A 92 15.16 48.75 -6.22
CA GLN A 92 15.40 47.50 -6.93
C GLN A 92 14.10 46.71 -7.10
N ASP A 93 13.57 46.67 -8.31
CA ASP A 93 12.47 45.78 -8.66
C ASP A 93 12.96 44.34 -8.88
N VAL A 94 12.15 43.38 -8.48
CA VAL A 94 12.43 41.94 -8.58
C VAL A 94 11.33 41.28 -9.41
N VAL A 95 11.72 40.54 -10.44
CA VAL A 95 10.80 39.72 -11.24
C VAL A 95 11.04 38.25 -10.97
N LEU A 96 10.17 37.66 -10.16
CA LEU A 96 10.25 36.24 -9.83
C LEU A 96 9.70 35.37 -10.95
N ALA A 97 10.42 34.30 -11.28
CA ALA A 97 9.93 33.26 -12.18
C ALA A 97 9.06 32.28 -11.40
N ASP A 98 7.92 31.90 -11.97
CA ASP A 98 7.08 30.84 -11.42
C ASP A 98 7.94 29.58 -11.20
N ASN A 99 7.94 29.08 -9.97
CA ASN A 99 8.39 27.74 -9.69
C ASN A 99 7.14 26.89 -9.85
N VAL A 100 6.99 26.26 -11.02
CA VAL A 100 6.01 25.20 -11.22
C VAL A 100 6.43 24.04 -10.32
N SER A 101 6.13 24.18 -9.04
CA SER A 101 6.26 23.15 -8.04
C SER A 101 5.35 22.00 -8.45
N GLU A 102 5.82 20.77 -8.25
CA GLU A 102 5.06 19.55 -8.44
C GLU A 102 3.71 19.57 -7.69
N MET A 103 3.56 20.42 -6.67
CA MET A 103 2.30 20.61 -5.93
C MET A 103 1.22 21.36 -6.73
N SER A 104 1.60 22.17 -7.73
CA SER A 104 0.66 23.01 -8.49
C SER A 104 0.25 22.41 -9.84
N ALA A 105 1.05 21.49 -10.37
CA ALA A 105 0.76 20.84 -11.64
C ALA A 105 -0.34 19.77 -11.50
N VAL A 106 -0.99 19.43 -12.61
CA VAL A 106 -1.92 18.30 -12.69
C VAL A 106 -1.19 16.98 -12.44
N ILE A 107 -1.79 16.02 -11.73
CA ILE A 107 -1.13 14.76 -11.39
C ILE A 107 -1.74 13.61 -12.20
N ILE A 108 -0.91 12.77 -12.81
CA ILE A 108 -1.38 11.59 -13.55
C ILE A 108 -1.61 10.43 -12.57
N THR A 109 -2.85 10.27 -12.07
CA THR A 109 -3.21 9.34 -10.97
C THR A 109 -4.47 8.51 -11.24
N ALA A 110 -4.96 8.43 -12.49
CA ALA A 110 -6.18 7.68 -12.78
C ALA A 110 -6.09 6.24 -12.23
N GLY A 111 -7.03 5.87 -11.35
CA GLY A 111 -7.05 4.54 -10.74
C GLY A 111 -5.99 4.27 -9.67
N SER A 112 -5.26 5.28 -9.17
CA SER A 112 -4.22 5.10 -8.12
C SER A 112 -4.42 5.99 -6.88
N PHE A 113 -4.16 5.41 -5.72
CA PHE A 113 -4.06 6.08 -4.43
C PHE A 113 -2.59 6.06 -4.05
N ALA A 114 -1.90 7.19 -4.19
CA ALA A 114 -0.47 7.26 -3.89
C ALA A 114 -0.22 7.65 -2.42
N ALA A 115 0.77 7.01 -1.80
CA ALA A 115 1.45 7.49 -0.60
C ALA A 115 2.95 7.47 -0.83
N GLY A 116 3.66 8.57 -0.56
CA GLY A 116 5.13 8.53 -0.60
C GLY A 116 5.88 9.84 -0.87
N ASP A 117 5.24 10.89 -1.36
CA ASP A 117 5.87 12.22 -1.35
C ASP A 117 5.27 13.03 -0.20
N LYS A 118 6.09 13.36 0.81
CA LYS A 118 5.69 14.25 1.94
C LYS A 118 5.04 15.56 1.49
N GLN A 119 5.17 15.92 0.21
CA GLN A 119 4.60 17.13 -0.41
C GLN A 119 3.29 16.92 -1.19
N ARG A 120 2.80 15.68 -1.40
CA ARG A 120 1.71 15.39 -2.37
C ARG A 120 0.38 14.89 -1.78
N GLY A 121 0.23 14.86 -0.45
CA GLY A 121 -1.00 14.35 0.19
C GLY A 121 -1.14 12.85 -0.04
N THR A 122 -0.64 12.05 0.91
CA THR A 122 -0.72 10.59 0.83
C THR A 122 -2.09 10.09 1.27
N VAL A 123 -2.71 9.17 0.53
CA VAL A 123 -4.04 8.63 0.88
C VAL A 123 -3.98 7.81 2.17
N LEU A 124 -2.96 6.96 2.33
CA LEU A 124 -2.66 6.22 3.56
C LEU A 124 -1.15 6.25 3.83
N SER A 125 -0.75 6.84 4.95
CA SER A 125 0.63 6.74 5.47
C SER A 125 0.86 5.42 6.22
N SER A 126 2.10 5.04 6.51
CA SER A 126 2.41 3.88 7.36
C SER A 126 1.79 4.02 8.75
N THR A 127 1.79 5.25 9.29
CA THR A 127 1.06 5.57 10.52
C THR A 127 -0.44 5.36 10.38
N ASP A 128 -1.01 5.71 9.22
CA ASP A 128 -2.43 5.47 8.98
C ASP A 128 -2.78 3.99 9.04
N ILE A 129 -1.91 3.13 8.49
CA ILE A 129 -2.08 1.68 8.52
C ILE A 129 -2.06 1.15 9.96
N TYR A 130 -1.11 1.59 10.79
CA TYR A 130 -1.04 1.18 12.21
C TYR A 130 -2.23 1.64 13.04
N THR A 131 -2.75 2.84 12.75
CA THR A 131 -3.79 3.49 13.57
C THR A 131 -5.21 3.24 13.05
N THR A 132 -5.37 2.59 11.89
CA THR A 132 -6.68 2.15 11.41
C THR A 132 -7.17 1.01 12.29
N ALA A 133 -8.23 1.26 13.06
CA ALA A 133 -8.78 0.25 13.96
C ALA A 133 -9.25 -0.97 13.14
N GLY A 134 -9.00 -2.16 13.65
CA GLY A 134 -9.33 -3.42 12.98
C GLY A 134 -8.31 -3.89 11.93
N ALA A 135 -7.36 -3.05 11.49
CA ALA A 135 -6.35 -3.43 10.50
C ALA A 135 -5.20 -4.28 11.07
N ALA A 136 -5.03 -4.35 12.39
CA ALA A 136 -4.02 -5.18 13.07
C ALA A 136 -2.59 -5.01 12.51
N ALA A 137 -2.21 -3.78 12.15
CA ALA A 137 -0.92 -3.44 11.52
C ALA A 137 -0.64 -4.20 10.20
N ASP A 138 -1.70 -4.61 9.49
CA ASP A 138 -1.62 -5.25 8.17
C ASP A 138 -1.98 -4.26 7.06
N ILE A 139 -1.10 -4.14 6.06
CA ILE A 139 -1.23 -3.18 4.95
C ILE A 139 -2.52 -3.45 4.16
N THR A 140 -2.82 -4.72 3.87
CA THR A 140 -3.98 -5.08 3.03
C THR A 140 -5.30 -4.88 3.78
N SER A 141 -5.31 -5.11 5.09
CA SER A 141 -6.45 -4.88 5.96
C SER A 141 -6.77 -3.39 6.09
N ALA A 142 -5.76 -2.51 6.12
CA ALA A 142 -5.99 -1.07 6.03
C ALA A 142 -6.52 -0.66 4.64
N ILE A 143 -6.00 -1.24 3.56
CA ILE A 143 -6.48 -0.99 2.19
C ILE A 143 -7.93 -1.43 1.99
N LYS A 144 -8.42 -2.45 2.72
CA LYS A 144 -9.84 -2.82 2.72
C LYS A 144 -10.77 -1.67 3.14
N THR A 145 -10.26 -0.60 3.76
CA THR A 145 -11.05 0.61 4.08
C THR A 145 -11.10 1.63 2.94
N LEU A 146 -10.39 1.40 1.84
CA LEU A 146 -10.41 2.24 0.64
C LEU A 146 -11.43 1.72 -0.39
N PRO A 147 -11.93 2.59 -1.29
CA PRO A 147 -12.85 2.15 -2.34
C PRO A 147 -12.23 1.11 -3.27
N GLY A 148 -13.11 0.28 -3.85
CA GLY A 148 -12.78 -0.78 -4.77
C GLY A 148 -12.36 -2.09 -4.11
N ALA A 149 -11.95 -2.07 -2.84
CA ALA A 149 -11.60 -3.27 -2.07
C ALA A 149 -12.84 -3.95 -1.45
N GLN A 150 -12.81 -5.29 -1.36
CA GLN A 150 -13.89 -6.11 -0.83
C GLN A 150 -13.61 -6.61 0.61
N GLN A 151 -14.67 -6.76 1.40
CA GLN A 151 -14.62 -7.36 2.74
C GLN A 151 -14.76 -8.88 2.63
N VAL A 152 -13.62 -9.56 2.38
CA VAL A 152 -13.53 -11.02 2.31
C VAL A 152 -12.75 -11.52 3.52
N GLY A 153 -13.38 -12.38 4.34
CA GLY A 153 -12.81 -12.96 5.56
C GLY A 153 -12.40 -14.44 5.44
N ASN A 154 -12.95 -15.16 4.47
CA ASN A 154 -12.73 -16.59 4.28
C ASN A 154 -11.67 -16.95 3.23
N GLN A 155 -11.11 -15.97 2.52
CA GLN A 155 -10.06 -16.19 1.51
C GLN A 155 -8.92 -15.19 1.70
N THR A 156 -7.69 -15.68 1.59
CA THR A 156 -6.49 -14.86 1.66
C THR A 156 -6.37 -13.97 0.43
N GLY A 157 -6.04 -12.69 0.64
CA GLY A 157 -5.67 -11.80 -0.45
C GLY A 157 -6.39 -10.45 -0.44
N LEU A 158 -6.16 -9.69 -1.52
CA LEU A 158 -6.77 -8.38 -1.75
C LEU A 158 -7.66 -8.44 -3.00
N PHE A 159 -8.97 -8.47 -2.77
CA PHE A 159 -10.00 -8.55 -3.81
C PHE A 159 -10.42 -7.13 -4.20
N VAL A 160 -10.26 -6.79 -5.47
CA VAL A 160 -10.46 -5.43 -5.97
C VAL A 160 -11.35 -5.46 -7.21
N ARG A 161 -12.40 -4.62 -7.25
CA ARG A 161 -13.27 -4.40 -8.42
C ARG A 161 -13.70 -5.68 -9.15
N GLY A 162 -14.23 -6.66 -8.41
CA GLY A 162 -14.69 -7.94 -8.97
C GLY A 162 -13.59 -8.91 -9.43
N GLY A 163 -12.33 -8.58 -9.16
CA GLY A 163 -11.19 -9.48 -9.39
C GLY A 163 -10.85 -10.34 -8.18
N THR A 164 -10.25 -11.50 -8.44
CA THR A 164 -9.78 -12.42 -7.39
C THR A 164 -8.54 -11.87 -6.68
N ALA A 165 -8.11 -12.52 -5.60
CA ALA A 165 -6.88 -12.18 -4.90
C ALA A 165 -5.63 -12.26 -5.80
N GLU A 166 -5.59 -13.26 -6.67
CA GLU A 166 -4.48 -13.56 -7.59
C GLU A 166 -4.35 -12.49 -8.67
N GLU A 167 -5.44 -11.79 -8.98
CA GLU A 167 -5.47 -10.69 -9.95
C GLU A 167 -4.95 -9.36 -9.37
N THR A 168 -4.63 -9.33 -8.08
CA THR A 168 -3.97 -8.21 -7.41
C THR A 168 -2.53 -8.59 -7.08
N LYS A 169 -1.56 -7.86 -7.63
CA LYS A 169 -0.13 -8.14 -7.37
C LYS A 169 0.50 -7.09 -6.47
N VAL A 170 1.44 -7.54 -5.64
CA VAL A 170 2.21 -6.69 -4.72
C VAL A 170 3.65 -6.58 -5.20
N PHE A 171 4.19 -5.36 -5.19
CA PHE A 171 5.54 -5.06 -5.62
C PHE A 171 6.31 -4.36 -4.50
N ILE A 172 7.59 -4.69 -4.32
CA ILE A 172 8.51 -4.00 -3.40
C ILE A 172 9.69 -3.46 -4.21
N ASP A 173 9.91 -2.14 -4.17
CA ASP A 173 10.94 -1.42 -4.93
C ASP A 173 10.98 -1.82 -6.43
N GLY A 174 9.81 -2.11 -7.00
CA GLY A 174 9.64 -2.47 -8.42
C GLY A 174 9.65 -3.97 -8.75
N SER A 175 10.05 -4.84 -7.81
CA SER A 175 10.04 -6.30 -7.96
C SER A 175 8.73 -6.92 -7.51
N LEU A 176 8.25 -7.95 -8.21
CA LEU A 176 7.07 -8.73 -7.80
C LEU A 176 7.38 -9.52 -6.52
N VAL A 177 6.49 -9.49 -5.54
CA VAL A 177 6.59 -10.35 -4.34
C VAL A 177 5.80 -11.63 -4.58
N ASN A 178 6.51 -12.75 -4.73
CA ASN A 178 5.88 -14.06 -4.74
C ASN A 178 5.45 -14.41 -3.30
N ASN A 179 4.19 -14.81 -3.09
CA ASN A 179 3.64 -15.18 -1.76
C ASN A 179 3.67 -14.08 -0.69
N TYR A 180 3.13 -12.90 -1.00
CA TYR A 180 3.04 -11.77 -0.06
C TYR A 180 2.31 -12.09 1.27
N PHE A 181 1.37 -13.02 1.25
CA PHE A 181 0.59 -13.45 2.41
C PHE A 181 1.17 -14.73 3.02
N TYR A 182 0.92 -14.97 4.31
CA TYR A 182 1.15 -16.29 4.89
C TYR A 182 0.29 -17.33 4.16
N THR A 183 0.80 -18.54 3.98
CA THR A 183 -0.04 -19.65 3.48
C THR A 183 -1.17 -19.89 4.47
N GLY A 184 -2.41 -19.79 3.99
CA GLY A 184 -3.61 -19.96 4.78
C GLY A 184 -4.12 -21.41 4.76
N THR A 185 -5.36 -21.57 5.18
CA THR A 185 -6.15 -22.80 5.02
C THR A 185 -7.49 -22.44 4.38
N GLN A 186 -8.25 -23.43 3.96
CA GLN A 186 -9.58 -23.20 3.43
C GLN A 186 -10.43 -22.44 4.47
N ASP A 187 -11.25 -21.50 4.02
CA ASP A 187 -12.23 -20.74 4.81
C ASP A 187 -11.66 -19.79 5.87
N ILE A 188 -10.34 -19.61 5.97
CA ILE A 188 -9.72 -18.65 6.89
C ILE A 188 -8.69 -17.83 6.15
N ALA A 189 -8.93 -16.52 6.03
CA ALA A 189 -7.97 -15.60 5.45
C ALA A 189 -6.72 -15.45 6.34
N SER A 190 -5.58 -15.34 5.69
CA SER A 190 -4.29 -15.04 6.32
C SER A 190 -3.88 -13.58 6.08
N ARG A 191 -2.96 -13.10 6.92
CA ARG A 191 -2.41 -11.73 6.86
C ARG A 191 -1.18 -11.63 5.94
N GLY A 192 -0.81 -10.40 5.58
CA GLY A 192 0.44 -10.09 4.90
C GLY A 192 1.66 -10.33 5.79
N ARG A 193 2.81 -10.63 5.17
CA ARG A 193 4.07 -10.93 5.85
C ARG A 193 4.86 -9.69 6.28
N PHE A 194 4.65 -8.55 5.61
CA PHE A 194 5.52 -7.37 5.73
C PHE A 194 4.95 -6.32 6.67
N SER A 195 5.82 -5.79 7.54
CA SER A 195 5.47 -4.67 8.43
C SER A 195 5.29 -3.35 7.66
N PRO A 196 4.29 -2.52 7.99
CA PRO A 196 4.12 -1.18 7.40
C PRO A 196 5.33 -0.26 7.62
N SER A 197 6.12 -0.44 8.69
CA SER A 197 7.30 0.37 9.00
C SER A 197 8.45 0.22 8.00
N LEU A 198 8.46 -0.85 7.21
CA LEU A 198 9.47 -1.09 6.17
C LEU A 198 9.33 -0.14 4.98
N PHE A 199 8.16 0.49 4.84
CA PHE A 199 7.80 1.26 3.66
C PHE A 199 7.58 2.73 4.02
N GLN A 200 8.21 3.60 3.24
CA GLN A 200 7.97 5.05 3.29
C GLN A 200 6.85 5.49 2.35
N GLY A 201 6.48 4.62 1.40
CA GLY A 201 5.43 4.85 0.43
C GLY A 201 4.65 3.58 0.10
N THR A 202 3.35 3.74 -0.11
CA THR A 202 2.42 2.69 -0.53
C THR A 202 1.49 3.28 -1.59
N VAL A 203 1.58 2.78 -2.82
CA VAL A 203 0.68 3.16 -3.90
C VAL A 203 -0.26 2.00 -4.16
N PHE A 204 -1.54 2.19 -3.83
CA PHE A 204 -2.60 1.24 -4.15
C PHE A 204 -3.29 1.66 -5.44
N SER A 205 -3.15 0.89 -6.51
CA SER A 205 -3.86 1.13 -7.76
C SER A 205 -4.97 0.11 -7.98
N SER A 206 -6.21 0.57 -7.90
CA SER A 206 -7.42 -0.22 -8.18
C SER A 206 -7.66 -0.46 -9.68
N GLY A 207 -6.74 -0.04 -10.54
CA GLY A 207 -6.75 -0.26 -11.98
C GLY A 207 -5.98 0.83 -12.73
N GLY A 208 -5.66 0.62 -14.02
CA GLY A 208 -5.01 1.67 -14.81
C GLY A 208 -3.53 1.91 -14.44
N TYR A 209 -2.87 0.96 -13.79
CA TYR A 209 -1.50 1.12 -13.30
C TYR A 209 -0.46 1.19 -14.44
N SER A 210 0.70 1.77 -14.09
CA SER A 210 1.82 2.05 -15.01
C SER A 210 2.34 0.82 -15.74
N ALA A 211 2.76 1.01 -17.01
CA ALA A 211 3.37 -0.02 -17.87
C ALA A 211 4.64 -0.66 -17.28
N LEU A 212 5.21 -0.06 -16.23
CA LEU A 212 6.28 -0.65 -15.46
C LEU A 212 5.85 -1.94 -14.74
N TYR A 213 4.56 -2.17 -14.50
CA TYR A 213 4.05 -3.33 -13.76
C TYR A 213 3.13 -4.18 -14.65
N GLY A 214 3.18 -5.51 -14.48
CA GLY A 214 2.43 -6.50 -15.26
C GLY A 214 1.99 -7.68 -14.40
N GLN A 215 1.47 -8.75 -15.04
CA GLN A 215 1.02 -9.98 -14.37
C GLN A 215 -0.09 -9.78 -13.33
N ALA A 216 -0.93 -8.78 -13.51
CA ALA A 216 -2.12 -8.52 -12.70
C ALA A 216 -3.28 -8.20 -13.65
N LEU A 217 -4.52 -8.56 -13.27
CA LEU A 217 -5.71 -8.23 -14.05
C LEU A 217 -6.58 -7.18 -13.36
N SER A 218 -6.42 -6.97 -12.06
CA SER A 218 -7.30 -6.09 -11.29
C SER A 218 -6.55 -4.91 -10.69
N SER A 219 -5.50 -5.17 -9.92
CA SER A 219 -4.88 -4.16 -9.08
C SER A 219 -3.39 -4.38 -8.88
N ALA A 220 -2.68 -3.29 -8.56
CA ALA A 220 -1.28 -3.30 -8.19
C ALA A 220 -1.07 -2.55 -6.87
N LEU A 221 -0.46 -3.21 -5.89
CA LEU A 221 -0.01 -2.62 -4.63
C LEU A 221 1.51 -2.43 -4.70
N ILE A 222 1.96 -1.20 -4.78
CA ILE A 222 3.38 -0.85 -4.97
C ILE A 222 3.91 -0.28 -3.66
N LEU A 223 4.88 -0.95 -3.08
CA LEU A 223 5.50 -0.60 -1.80
C LEU A 223 6.93 -0.12 -2.05
N GLU A 224 7.24 1.09 -1.58
CA GLU A 224 8.58 1.67 -1.67
C GLU A 224 9.25 1.57 -0.29
N SER A 225 10.34 0.83 -0.21
CA SER A 225 11.02 0.63 1.07
C SER A 225 11.65 1.92 1.57
N THR A 226 11.72 2.07 2.88
CA THR A 226 12.33 3.22 3.54
C THR A 226 13.79 3.39 3.10
N ASP A 227 14.19 4.63 2.86
CA ASP A 227 15.59 4.99 2.59
C ASP A 227 16.41 4.95 3.90
N LEU A 228 17.34 5.87 4.15
CA LEU A 228 18.12 5.84 5.38
C LEU A 228 17.29 6.29 6.59
N PRO A 229 17.38 5.60 7.74
CA PRO A 229 16.76 6.07 8.98
C PRO A 229 17.39 7.39 9.42
N ASP A 230 16.62 8.23 10.11
CA ASP A 230 17.11 9.53 10.59
C ASP A 230 18.16 9.39 11.70
N LYS A 231 18.02 8.33 12.53
CA LYS A 231 18.86 8.03 13.69
C LYS A 231 18.91 6.52 13.93
N SER A 232 19.96 6.05 14.59
CA SER A 232 20.00 4.68 15.09
C SER A 232 18.87 4.46 16.10
N THR A 233 18.12 3.38 15.92
CA THR A 233 16.93 3.08 16.71
C THR A 233 16.93 1.64 17.15
N GLY A 234 16.77 1.40 18.45
CA GLY A 234 16.42 0.08 18.97
C GLY A 234 14.91 -0.02 19.14
N SER A 235 14.32 -1.19 18.87
CA SER A 235 12.90 -1.45 19.05
C SER A 235 12.71 -2.68 19.94
N LEU A 236 11.71 -2.62 20.82
CA LEU A 236 11.24 -3.75 21.61
C LEU A 236 9.71 -3.68 21.68
N GLY A 237 9.04 -4.79 21.42
CA GLY A 237 7.60 -4.91 21.54
C GLY A 237 7.20 -6.19 22.26
N VAL A 238 6.20 -6.06 23.12
CA VAL A 238 5.58 -7.14 23.87
C VAL A 238 4.08 -7.02 23.67
N SER A 239 3.41 -8.09 23.29
CA SER A 239 1.97 -8.08 23.04
C SER A 239 1.30 -9.40 23.40
N SER A 240 -0.03 -9.40 23.40
CA SER A 240 -0.87 -10.59 23.62
C SER A 240 -0.67 -11.70 22.58
N VAL A 241 -0.01 -11.40 21.46
CA VAL A 241 0.26 -12.34 20.36
C VAL A 241 1.73 -12.66 20.16
N GLY A 242 2.65 -11.97 20.85
CA GLY A 242 4.07 -12.19 20.60
C GLY A 242 5.00 -11.08 21.04
N LEU A 243 6.27 -11.29 20.73
CA LEU A 243 7.41 -10.43 21.03
C LEU A 243 8.07 -9.99 19.73
N ASN A 244 8.63 -8.79 19.70
CA ASN A 244 9.50 -8.36 18.63
C ASN A 244 10.65 -7.50 19.19
N ALA A 245 11.81 -7.58 18.57
CA ALA A 245 12.96 -6.76 18.91
C ALA A 245 13.77 -6.48 17.65
N GLY A 246 14.37 -5.30 17.57
CA GLY A 246 15.16 -4.91 16.41
C GLY A 246 16.10 -3.76 16.68
N TYR A 247 17.01 -3.56 15.75
CA TYR A 247 17.98 -2.48 15.82
C TYR A 247 18.38 -2.03 14.42
N ASP A 248 18.12 -0.76 14.11
CA ASP A 248 18.64 -0.07 12.94
C ASP A 248 19.83 0.80 13.37
N GLN A 249 21.01 0.54 12.83
CA GLN A 249 22.21 1.35 13.01
C GLN A 249 22.39 2.29 11.82
N LEU A 250 22.39 3.60 12.05
CA LEU A 250 22.89 4.59 11.10
C LEU A 250 24.40 4.79 11.31
N ALA A 251 25.19 4.73 10.24
CA ALA A 251 26.62 5.02 10.30
C ALA A 251 26.87 6.47 10.69
N LYS A 252 27.98 6.75 11.39
CA LYS A 252 28.33 8.11 11.88
C LYS A 252 28.38 9.16 10.76
N ASN A 253 28.78 8.75 9.56
CA ASN A 253 28.84 9.61 8.37
C ASN A 253 27.47 9.82 7.69
N LYS A 254 26.39 9.21 8.20
CA LYS A 254 25.01 9.25 7.64
C LYS A 254 24.92 8.83 6.17
N ARG A 255 25.83 7.94 5.73
CA ARG A 255 25.87 7.41 4.36
C ARG A 255 25.43 5.96 4.24
N SER A 256 25.36 5.22 5.33
CA SER A 256 24.88 3.83 5.32
C SER A 256 24.10 3.49 6.58
N SER A 257 23.25 2.47 6.48
CA SER A 257 22.58 1.83 7.62
C SER A 257 22.55 0.32 7.48
N VAL A 258 22.54 -0.36 8.61
CA VAL A 258 22.28 -1.81 8.73
C VAL A 258 21.21 -1.99 9.78
N GLY A 259 20.20 -2.80 9.50
CA GLY A 259 19.18 -3.15 10.47
C GLY A 259 18.91 -4.64 10.53
N ILE A 260 18.50 -5.10 11.71
CA ILE A 260 18.06 -6.46 11.96
C ILE A 260 16.84 -6.43 12.88
N ASP A 261 15.84 -7.24 12.57
CA ASP A 261 14.62 -7.37 13.35
C ASP A 261 14.28 -8.86 13.52
N TYR A 262 13.78 -9.20 14.70
CA TYR A 262 13.26 -10.53 15.03
C TYR A 262 11.85 -10.40 15.60
N SER A 263 10.95 -11.25 15.14
CA SER A 263 9.58 -11.36 15.65
C SER A 263 9.22 -12.81 15.94
N TYR A 264 8.64 -13.04 17.10
CA TYR A 264 8.08 -14.31 17.55
C TYR A 264 6.61 -14.10 17.87
N VAL A 265 5.72 -14.70 17.07
CA VAL A 265 4.28 -14.70 17.26
C VAL A 265 3.86 -16.07 17.75
N ASN A 266 3.08 -16.10 18.83
CA ASN A 266 2.43 -17.28 19.35
C ASN A 266 1.03 -16.88 19.82
N LEU A 267 -0.01 -17.39 19.14
CA LEU A 267 -1.39 -17.00 19.42
C LEU A 267 -2.00 -17.72 20.64
N TRP A 268 -1.28 -18.67 21.25
CA TRP A 268 -1.77 -19.42 22.41
C TRP A 268 -2.32 -18.52 23.53
N PRO A 269 -1.63 -17.45 23.99
CA PRO A 269 -2.15 -16.60 25.07
C PRO A 269 -3.47 -15.92 24.69
N SER A 270 -3.59 -15.46 23.44
CA SER A 270 -4.81 -14.85 22.92
C SER A 270 -5.97 -15.85 22.85
N PHE A 271 -5.70 -17.09 22.41
CA PHE A 271 -6.71 -18.14 22.28
C PHE A 271 -7.23 -18.67 23.64
N GLN A 272 -6.47 -18.47 24.72
CA GLN A 272 -6.97 -18.77 26.08
C GLN A 272 -8.08 -17.79 26.51
N VAL A 273 -8.00 -16.54 26.07
CA VAL A 273 -8.99 -15.49 26.39
C VAL A 273 -10.14 -15.50 25.39
N ILE A 274 -9.85 -15.71 24.10
CA ILE A 274 -10.82 -15.70 23.02
C ILE A 274 -10.84 -17.08 22.37
N LYS A 275 -11.88 -17.85 22.67
CA LYS A 275 -12.08 -19.17 22.07
C LYS A 275 -12.24 -19.05 20.56
N GLN A 276 -11.57 -19.95 19.85
CA GLN A 276 -11.59 -20.03 18.40
C GLN A 276 -12.42 -21.23 17.95
N THR A 277 -13.03 -21.11 16.79
CA THR A 277 -13.76 -22.15 16.06
C THR A 277 -13.33 -22.07 14.60
N PRO A 278 -12.59 -23.03 14.03
CA PRO A 278 -12.40 -24.41 14.47
C PRO A 278 -11.45 -24.61 15.65
N ASP A 279 -11.42 -25.83 16.18
CA ASP A 279 -10.47 -26.25 17.23
C ASP A 279 -9.04 -26.28 16.68
N TYR A 280 -8.12 -25.56 17.32
CA TYR A 280 -6.71 -25.53 16.94
C TYR A 280 -5.91 -26.47 17.86
N PHE A 281 -5.58 -27.65 17.35
CA PHE A 281 -4.68 -28.57 18.05
C PHE A 281 -3.23 -28.13 18.02
N GLN A 282 -2.88 -27.26 17.05
CA GLN A 282 -1.62 -26.55 17.01
C GLN A 282 -1.89 -25.08 16.69
N VAL A 283 -1.77 -24.23 17.71
CA VAL A 283 -1.98 -22.79 17.55
C VAL A 283 -0.94 -22.19 16.59
N PRO A 284 -1.28 -21.12 15.85
CA PRO A 284 -0.31 -20.46 14.97
C PRO A 284 0.91 -19.96 15.73
N VAL A 285 2.08 -20.42 15.28
CA VAL A 285 3.39 -19.96 15.73
C VAL A 285 4.18 -19.50 14.51
N VAL A 286 4.63 -18.25 14.53
CA VAL A 286 5.41 -17.64 13.45
C VAL A 286 6.71 -17.07 14.01
N GLN A 287 7.81 -17.38 13.35
CA GLN A 287 9.10 -16.73 13.60
C GLN A 287 9.54 -16.01 12.34
N THR A 288 9.96 -14.76 12.48
CA THR A 288 10.43 -13.96 11.34
C THR A 288 11.74 -13.28 11.73
N VAL A 289 12.76 -13.43 10.88
CA VAL A 289 14.02 -12.69 10.96
C VAL A 289 14.09 -11.81 9.72
N GLU A 290 14.30 -10.51 9.90
CA GLU A 290 14.44 -9.55 8.82
C GLU A 290 15.80 -8.85 8.93
N GLY A 291 16.40 -8.54 7.78
CA GLY A 291 17.66 -7.84 7.68
C GLY A 291 17.61 -6.80 6.57
N ASN A 292 18.17 -5.62 6.82
CA ASN A 292 18.26 -4.55 5.82
C ASN A 292 19.65 -3.91 5.79
N PHE A 293 20.08 -3.49 4.61
CA PHE A 293 21.30 -2.73 4.39
C PHE A 293 21.04 -1.62 3.38
N ARG A 294 21.50 -0.41 3.65
CA ARG A 294 21.28 0.76 2.79
C ARG A 294 22.56 1.58 2.71
N ILE A 295 22.95 2.03 1.52
CA ILE A 295 24.15 2.85 1.33
C ILE A 295 23.99 3.86 0.20
N LYS A 296 24.41 5.11 0.45
CA LYS A 296 24.52 6.14 -0.59
C LYS A 296 25.69 5.83 -1.50
N THR A 297 25.44 5.65 -2.79
CA THR A 297 26.47 5.40 -3.82
C THR A 297 27.03 6.70 -4.44
N GLY A 298 26.53 7.86 -4.00
CA GLY A 298 26.94 9.17 -4.51
C GLY A 298 26.12 10.29 -3.86
N LYS A 299 26.02 11.45 -4.53
CA LYS A 299 25.12 12.54 -4.11
C LYS A 299 23.64 12.17 -4.31
N ASP A 300 23.34 11.54 -5.44
CA ASP A 300 21.98 11.19 -5.89
C ASP A 300 21.80 9.68 -6.11
N GLY A 301 22.53 8.88 -5.34
CA GLY A 301 22.60 7.42 -5.50
C GLY A 301 22.29 6.69 -4.20
N LEU A 302 21.49 5.62 -4.27
CA LEU A 302 21.13 4.79 -3.14
C LEU A 302 21.02 3.31 -3.55
N LEU A 303 21.75 2.46 -2.84
CA LEU A 303 21.61 1.01 -2.89
C LEU A 303 20.88 0.54 -1.62
N LYS A 304 19.84 -0.27 -1.78
CA LYS A 304 19.04 -0.86 -0.71
C LYS A 304 19.02 -2.37 -0.89
N PHE A 305 19.26 -3.10 0.19
CA PHE A 305 19.07 -4.53 0.29
C PHE A 305 18.13 -4.81 1.46
N TYR A 306 17.16 -5.69 1.25
CA TYR A 306 16.24 -6.19 2.26
C TYR A 306 16.07 -7.68 2.07
N ALA A 307 16.05 -8.43 3.17
CA ALA A 307 15.70 -9.84 3.15
C ALA A 307 14.94 -10.23 4.41
N TYR A 308 14.08 -11.24 4.31
CA TYR A 308 13.54 -11.92 5.47
C TYR A 308 13.48 -13.43 5.26
N TYR A 309 13.42 -14.13 6.38
CA TYR A 309 13.04 -15.52 6.47
C TYR A 309 11.91 -15.67 7.49
N SER A 310 10.87 -16.43 7.16
CA SER A 310 9.75 -16.69 8.02
C SER A 310 9.43 -18.19 8.08
N GLY A 311 9.30 -18.72 9.29
CA GLY A 311 8.77 -20.05 9.56
C GLY A 311 7.40 -19.94 10.20
N ASN A 312 6.41 -20.67 9.69
CA ASN A 312 5.04 -20.68 10.20
C ASN A 312 4.55 -22.13 10.37
N GLN A 313 3.79 -22.38 11.43
CA GLN A 313 3.11 -23.66 11.64
C GLN A 313 1.76 -23.46 12.33
N PHE A 314 0.76 -24.23 11.92
CA PHE A 314 -0.53 -24.36 12.62
C PHE A 314 -1.27 -25.63 12.20
N GLY A 315 -2.26 -26.02 12.99
CA GLY A 315 -3.14 -27.13 12.71
C GLY A 315 -4.50 -26.98 13.37
N LEU A 316 -5.56 -27.37 12.66
CA LEU A 316 -6.95 -27.22 13.07
C LEU A 316 -7.81 -28.43 12.71
N ARG A 317 -8.90 -28.61 13.45
CA ARG A 317 -9.89 -29.67 13.26
C ARG A 317 -11.28 -29.11 13.00
N ARG A 318 -11.94 -29.62 11.97
CA ARG A 318 -13.33 -29.32 11.63
C ARG A 318 -14.13 -30.61 11.58
N PRO A 319 -15.42 -30.60 11.96
CA PRO A 319 -16.33 -31.69 11.58
C PRO A 319 -16.27 -31.92 10.06
N ASP A 320 -16.35 -33.17 9.64
CA ASP A 320 -16.48 -33.48 8.22
C ASP A 320 -17.89 -33.18 7.72
N ILE A 321 -18.02 -32.43 6.63
CA ILE A 321 -19.34 -32.02 6.13
C ILE A 321 -20.13 -33.20 5.54
N ASP A 322 -19.45 -34.26 5.12
CA ASP A 322 -20.07 -35.46 4.55
C ASP A 322 -20.25 -36.59 5.58
N SER A 323 -19.79 -36.43 6.83
CA SER A 323 -19.95 -37.44 7.86
C SER A 323 -20.01 -36.84 9.26
N PRO A 324 -21.10 -37.07 10.01
CA PRO A 324 -21.21 -36.61 11.40
C PRO A 324 -20.26 -37.34 12.35
N ALA A 325 -19.69 -38.48 11.94
CA ALA A 325 -18.79 -39.29 12.75
C ALA A 325 -17.30 -38.94 12.54
N LEU A 326 -16.98 -38.18 11.50
CA LEU A 326 -15.61 -37.88 11.10
C LEU A 326 -15.28 -36.40 11.25
N LYS A 327 -13.97 -36.12 11.28
CA LYS A 327 -13.38 -34.79 11.33
C LYS A 327 -12.30 -34.68 10.26
N ASN A 328 -12.08 -33.46 9.75
CA ASN A 328 -10.91 -33.11 8.96
C ASN A 328 -9.88 -32.43 9.86
N ALA A 329 -8.69 -33.00 9.94
CA ALA A 329 -7.54 -32.40 10.60
C ALA A 329 -6.56 -31.85 9.55
N PHE A 330 -6.51 -30.52 9.45
CA PHE A 330 -5.58 -29.81 8.59
C PHE A 330 -4.35 -29.38 9.39
N SER A 331 -3.16 -29.51 8.80
CA SER A 331 -1.92 -28.94 9.32
C SER A 331 -1.06 -28.35 8.20
N LEU A 332 -0.34 -27.29 8.55
CA LEU A 332 0.60 -26.61 7.68
C LEU A 332 1.92 -26.38 8.41
N GLN A 333 3.02 -26.69 7.75
CA GLN A 333 4.35 -26.15 8.05
C GLN A 333 4.86 -25.40 6.82
N ASN A 334 5.19 -24.13 7.00
CA ASN A 334 5.65 -23.24 5.94
C ASN A 334 7.04 -22.67 6.27
N GLY A 335 7.92 -22.66 5.27
CA GLY A 335 9.17 -21.92 5.27
C GLY A 335 9.22 -20.99 4.07
N ASP A 336 9.48 -19.71 4.31
CA ASP A 336 9.39 -18.67 3.29
C ASP A 336 10.58 -17.71 3.40
N PHE A 337 11.18 -17.38 2.26
CA PHE A 337 12.31 -16.47 2.14
C PHE A 337 12.05 -15.48 1.01
N PHE A 338 12.39 -14.22 1.24
CA PHE A 338 12.41 -13.18 0.22
C PHE A 338 13.64 -12.29 0.41
N GLY A 339 14.33 -11.99 -0.69
CA GLY A 339 15.42 -11.03 -0.74
C GLY A 339 15.26 -10.08 -1.92
N ASN A 340 15.48 -8.79 -1.71
CA ASN A 340 15.36 -7.75 -2.72
C ASN A 340 16.53 -6.76 -2.63
N LEU A 341 17.16 -6.49 -3.77
CA LEU A 341 18.25 -5.55 -3.96
C LEU A 341 17.79 -4.48 -4.96
N SER A 342 17.80 -3.21 -4.58
CA SER A 342 17.42 -2.07 -5.42
C SER A 342 18.53 -1.04 -5.43
N TRP A 343 18.98 -0.63 -6.60
CA TRP A 343 19.92 0.47 -6.80
C TRP A 343 19.28 1.55 -7.66
N LYS A 344 19.27 2.79 -7.16
CA LYS A 344 18.80 3.98 -7.88
C LYS A 344 19.95 4.98 -7.97
N GLN A 345 20.23 5.49 -9.16
CA GLN A 345 21.30 6.46 -9.38
C GLN A 345 20.92 7.47 -10.46
N LYS A 346 21.12 8.76 -10.16
CA LYS A 346 20.94 9.85 -11.13
C LYS A 346 22.27 10.22 -11.80
N PHE A 347 22.20 10.50 -13.11
CA PHE A 347 23.30 10.97 -13.96
C PHE A 347 22.79 12.14 -14.81
N GLY A 348 22.88 13.36 -14.28
CA GLY A 348 22.33 14.54 -14.95
C GLY A 348 20.81 14.46 -15.13
N LYS A 349 20.35 14.41 -16.39
CA LYS A 349 18.92 14.20 -16.72
C LYS A 349 18.47 12.75 -16.69
N TRP A 350 19.41 11.81 -16.63
CA TRP A 350 19.12 10.38 -16.59
C TRP A 350 18.99 9.89 -15.16
N ARG A 351 18.14 8.89 -14.94
CA ARG A 351 18.04 8.14 -13.70
C ARG A 351 17.94 6.65 -14.03
N LEU A 352 18.88 5.88 -13.54
CA LEU A 352 18.90 4.42 -13.67
C LEU A 352 18.38 3.79 -12.38
N THR A 353 17.47 2.85 -12.51
CA THR A 353 17.02 1.96 -11.43
C THR A 353 17.28 0.52 -11.85
N LEU A 354 18.02 -0.22 -11.04
CA LEU A 354 18.24 -1.66 -11.19
C LEU A 354 17.70 -2.35 -9.96
N THR A 355 16.89 -3.39 -10.15
CA THR A 355 16.34 -4.18 -9.07
C THR A 355 16.56 -5.67 -9.35
N GLY A 356 16.94 -6.45 -8.34
CA GLY A 356 16.98 -7.90 -8.41
C GLY A 356 16.35 -8.49 -7.15
N SER A 357 15.60 -9.58 -7.28
CA SER A 357 15.03 -10.27 -6.12
C SER A 357 14.97 -11.78 -6.31
N TYR A 358 14.89 -12.46 -5.18
CA TYR A 358 14.71 -13.90 -5.10
C TYR A 358 13.72 -14.24 -3.99
N SER A 359 12.82 -15.16 -4.26
CA SER A 359 11.88 -15.69 -3.28
C SER A 359 11.79 -17.20 -3.36
N ASN A 360 11.61 -17.85 -2.21
CA ASN A 360 11.39 -19.28 -2.08
C ASN A 360 10.31 -19.51 -1.01
N ASN A 361 9.27 -20.27 -1.34
CA ASN A 361 8.23 -20.68 -0.40
C ASN A 361 8.04 -22.19 -0.49
N LEU A 362 8.09 -22.85 0.67
CA LEU A 362 7.85 -24.28 0.81
C LEU A 362 6.70 -24.49 1.79
N ASP A 363 5.60 -25.06 1.29
CA ASP A 363 4.45 -25.48 2.08
C ASP A 363 4.44 -27.00 2.21
N LYS A 364 4.36 -27.50 3.44
CA LYS A 364 4.02 -28.88 3.75
C LYS A 364 2.62 -28.89 4.34
N ILE A 365 1.67 -29.34 3.53
CA ILE A 365 0.25 -29.39 3.88
C ILE A 365 -0.12 -30.85 4.12
N GLN A 366 -0.89 -31.07 5.17
CA GLN A 366 -1.55 -32.34 5.43
C GLN A 366 -3.01 -32.07 5.82
N ASN A 367 -3.93 -32.76 5.17
CA ASN A 367 -5.31 -32.93 5.62
C ASN A 367 -5.54 -34.43 5.82
N VAL A 368 -6.13 -34.83 6.95
CA VAL A 368 -6.48 -36.24 7.19
C VAL A 368 -7.87 -36.35 7.79
N LEU A 369 -8.55 -37.46 7.48
CA LEU A 369 -9.78 -37.84 8.16
C LEU A 369 -9.45 -38.46 9.52
N GLU A 370 -10.15 -38.00 10.55
CA GLU A 370 -10.06 -38.52 11.91
C GLU A 370 -11.45 -38.92 12.45
N ASN A 371 -11.49 -39.87 13.38
CA ASN A 371 -12.70 -40.25 14.11
C ASN A 371 -12.99 -39.32 15.31
N ALA A 372 -13.99 -39.68 16.13
CA ALA A 372 -14.36 -38.94 17.32
C ALA A 372 -13.19 -38.80 18.33
N GLU A 373 -12.35 -39.83 18.44
CA GLU A 373 -11.16 -39.89 19.31
C GLU A 373 -9.93 -39.19 18.72
N ASN A 374 -10.07 -38.52 17.57
CA ASN A 374 -8.99 -37.88 16.81
C ASN A 374 -7.91 -38.87 16.32
N ALA A 375 -8.26 -40.14 16.13
CA ALA A 375 -7.41 -41.11 15.47
C ALA A 375 -7.62 -41.03 13.96
N GLN A 376 -6.52 -41.01 13.19
CA GLN A 376 -6.59 -41.01 11.74
C GLN A 376 -7.28 -42.29 11.24
N VAL A 377 -8.21 -42.13 10.30
CA VAL A 377 -8.92 -43.21 9.65
C VAL A 377 -8.78 -43.11 8.14
N LYS A 378 -8.81 -44.27 7.47
CA LYS A 378 -8.86 -44.37 6.02
C LYS A 378 -10.22 -44.91 5.61
N VAL A 379 -10.96 -44.16 4.81
CA VAL A 379 -12.25 -44.56 4.26
C VAL A 379 -12.10 -44.61 2.75
N SER A 380 -12.27 -45.80 2.16
CA SER A 380 -12.00 -46.03 0.73
C SER A 380 -13.22 -45.76 -0.17
N GLU A 381 -14.31 -45.24 0.40
CA GLU A 381 -15.52 -44.88 -0.33
C GLU A 381 -15.47 -43.41 -0.75
N TYR A 382 -15.88 -43.12 -1.98
CA TYR A 382 -16.04 -41.76 -2.46
C TYR A 382 -17.26 -41.08 -1.78
N PRO A 383 -17.16 -39.85 -1.26
CA PRO A 383 -16.10 -38.85 -1.49
C PRO A 383 -14.98 -38.82 -0.45
N TYR A 384 -14.94 -39.75 0.50
CA TYR A 384 -13.99 -39.72 1.63
C TYR A 384 -12.56 -40.08 1.22
N ASP A 385 -12.41 -40.96 0.24
CA ASP A 385 -11.15 -41.48 -0.28
C ASP A 385 -10.22 -40.40 -0.87
N GLY A 386 -10.76 -39.25 -1.26
CA GLY A 386 -10.04 -38.09 -1.75
C GLY A 386 -9.74 -37.00 -0.71
N LYS A 387 -10.27 -37.12 0.53
CA LYS A 387 -10.18 -36.04 1.53
C LYS A 387 -8.84 -35.99 2.27
N SER A 388 -8.23 -37.14 2.53
CA SER A 388 -6.87 -37.16 3.06
C SER A 388 -5.92 -36.68 1.97
N LEU A 389 -5.05 -35.70 2.24
CA LEU A 389 -4.11 -35.17 1.26
C LEU A 389 -2.82 -34.79 1.97
N TRP A 390 -1.70 -35.18 1.37
CA TRP A 390 -0.39 -34.68 1.75
C TRP A 390 0.23 -33.99 0.55
N ALA A 391 0.69 -32.76 0.71
CA ALA A 391 1.27 -31.97 -0.37
C ALA A 391 2.51 -31.22 0.10
N HIS A 392 3.56 -31.27 -0.72
CA HIS A 392 4.77 -30.44 -0.62
C HIS A 392 4.82 -29.51 -1.83
N ASN A 393 4.51 -28.24 -1.61
CA ASN A 393 4.48 -27.23 -2.65
C ASN A 393 5.69 -26.32 -2.51
N LEU A 394 6.54 -26.29 -3.55
CA LEU A 394 7.72 -25.45 -3.66
C LEU A 394 7.48 -24.42 -4.75
N ALA A 395 7.63 -23.14 -4.41
CA ALA A 395 7.56 -22.03 -5.35
C ALA A 395 8.80 -21.15 -5.23
N GLU A 396 9.51 -20.98 -6.35
CA GLU A 396 10.71 -20.17 -6.46
C GLU A 396 10.54 -19.12 -7.56
N LEU A 397 11.05 -17.92 -7.31
CA LEU A 397 11.06 -16.85 -8.30
C LEU A 397 12.36 -16.04 -8.14
N GLY A 398 13.19 -16.07 -9.17
CA GLY A 398 14.30 -15.13 -9.34
C GLY A 398 13.93 -14.08 -10.39
N GLN A 399 14.23 -12.82 -10.15
CA GLN A 399 13.94 -11.76 -11.12
C GLN A 399 14.97 -10.63 -11.12
N GLY A 400 15.09 -9.98 -12.27
CA GLY A 400 15.90 -8.79 -12.48
C GLY A 400 15.14 -7.77 -13.33
N LYS A 401 15.27 -6.49 -13.01
CA LYS A 401 14.56 -5.39 -13.66
C LYS A 401 15.46 -4.17 -13.80
N GLY A 402 15.47 -3.57 -14.99
CA GLY A 402 16.15 -2.32 -15.27
C GLY A 402 15.17 -1.27 -15.78
N ILE A 403 15.25 -0.06 -15.25
CA ILE A 403 14.49 1.11 -15.69
C ILE A 403 15.46 2.26 -15.91
N LEU A 404 15.45 2.81 -17.12
CA LEU A 404 16.12 4.05 -17.46
C LEU A 404 15.08 5.14 -17.65
N GLU A 405 15.15 6.19 -16.83
CA GLU A 405 14.33 7.38 -16.94
C GLU A 405 15.16 8.55 -17.48
N TYR A 406 14.60 9.29 -18.45
CA TYR A 406 15.12 10.55 -18.92
C TYR A 406 14.15 11.68 -18.58
N LYS A 407 14.61 12.64 -17.78
CA LYS A 407 13.84 13.84 -17.45
C LYS A 407 13.88 14.84 -18.60
N LEU A 408 12.69 15.14 -19.15
CA LEU A 408 12.49 16.17 -20.17
C LEU A 408 12.34 17.55 -19.52
N HIS A 409 11.85 18.53 -20.27
CA HIS A 409 11.55 19.85 -19.71
C HIS A 409 10.37 19.79 -18.72
N GLY A 410 10.47 20.53 -17.62
CA GLY A 410 9.43 20.56 -16.58
C GLY A 410 9.30 19.25 -15.81
N LEU A 411 8.07 18.74 -15.72
CA LEU A 411 7.71 17.49 -15.04
C LEU A 411 7.64 16.28 -15.99
N SER A 412 7.84 16.51 -17.28
CA SER A 412 7.80 15.46 -18.30
C SER A 412 8.99 14.52 -18.16
N ALA A 413 8.76 13.23 -18.40
CA ALA A 413 9.79 12.20 -18.33
C ALA A 413 9.46 11.02 -19.25
N ILE A 414 10.49 10.37 -19.77
CA ILE A 414 10.37 9.11 -20.51
C ILE A 414 11.04 8.02 -19.70
N ARG A 415 10.41 6.86 -19.58
CA ARG A 415 10.91 5.65 -18.92
C ARG A 415 10.93 4.53 -19.93
N VAL A 416 12.05 3.83 -20.02
CA VAL A 416 12.19 2.59 -20.78
C VAL A 416 12.81 1.55 -19.88
N GLY A 417 12.45 0.28 -20.06
CA GLY A 417 13.00 -0.76 -19.23
C GLY A 417 12.63 -2.16 -19.68
N GLY A 418 13.18 -3.11 -18.95
CA GLY A 418 12.90 -4.52 -19.14
C GLY A 418 13.00 -5.28 -17.83
N GLU A 419 12.36 -6.43 -17.79
CA GLU A 419 12.43 -7.37 -16.68
C GLU A 419 12.55 -8.79 -17.21
N TYR A 420 13.27 -9.60 -16.45
CA TYR A 420 13.37 -11.04 -16.63
C TYR A 420 13.02 -11.72 -15.32
N GLN A 421 12.19 -12.75 -15.40
CA GLN A 421 11.77 -13.57 -14.26
C GLN A 421 11.97 -15.03 -14.62
N TYR A 422 12.63 -15.78 -13.73
CA TYR A 422 12.69 -17.23 -13.79
C TYR A 422 11.87 -17.79 -12.64
N GLY A 423 10.73 -18.39 -12.97
CA GLY A 423 9.82 -19.02 -12.02
C GLY A 423 9.95 -20.55 -12.08
N TYR A 424 9.96 -21.18 -10.91
CA TYR A 424 9.86 -22.62 -10.78
C TYR A 424 8.78 -22.96 -9.75
N TYR A 425 7.88 -23.85 -10.11
CA TYR A 425 6.85 -24.34 -9.21
C TYR A 425 6.80 -25.87 -9.28
N GLN A 426 6.72 -26.52 -8.12
CA GLN A 426 6.60 -27.96 -8.00
C GLN A 426 5.62 -28.30 -6.87
N SER A 427 4.67 -29.19 -7.16
CA SER A 427 3.82 -29.83 -6.16
C SER A 427 4.09 -31.32 -6.16
N LYS A 428 4.45 -31.86 -4.99
CA LYS A 428 4.45 -33.31 -4.75
C LYS A 428 3.25 -33.61 -3.87
N PHE A 429 2.31 -34.42 -4.33
CA PHE A 429 1.14 -34.74 -3.53
C PHE A 429 0.74 -36.21 -3.65
N TYR A 430 0.09 -36.71 -2.60
CA TYR A 430 -0.53 -38.03 -2.56
C TYR A 430 -1.77 -37.97 -1.67
N ASN A 431 -2.68 -38.92 -1.85
CA ASN A 431 -3.81 -39.14 -0.97
C ASN A 431 -3.94 -40.65 -0.67
N ASP A 432 -5.09 -41.04 -0.13
CA ASP A 432 -5.36 -42.43 0.23
C ASP A 432 -5.50 -43.39 -0.97
N THR A 433 -5.75 -42.87 -2.18
CA THR A 433 -6.00 -43.64 -3.41
C THR A 433 -4.97 -43.41 -4.53
N ILE A 434 -4.28 -42.26 -4.51
CA ILE A 434 -3.35 -41.78 -5.52
C ILE A 434 -1.94 -41.85 -4.94
N PRO A 435 -1.03 -42.62 -5.57
CA PRO A 435 0.37 -42.65 -5.16
C PRO A 435 1.02 -41.27 -5.36
N GLN A 436 2.19 -41.04 -4.77
CA GLN A 436 2.86 -39.74 -4.88
C GLN A 436 3.09 -39.31 -6.33
N VAL A 437 2.37 -38.25 -6.73
CA VAL A 437 2.52 -37.56 -8.01
C VAL A 437 3.42 -36.35 -7.81
N THR A 438 4.22 -36.04 -8.82
CA THR A 438 5.03 -34.81 -8.86
C THR A 438 4.69 -34.05 -10.12
N ASN A 439 4.04 -32.89 -9.96
CA ASN A 439 3.76 -31.95 -11.04
C ASN A 439 4.56 -30.67 -10.84
N GLY A 440 4.85 -29.97 -11.92
CA GLY A 440 5.58 -28.72 -11.84
C GLY A 440 5.81 -28.10 -13.20
N TRP A 441 6.24 -26.84 -13.18
CA TRP A 441 6.55 -26.09 -14.39
C TRP A 441 7.71 -25.13 -14.13
N LYS A 442 8.34 -24.72 -15.23
CA LYS A 442 9.38 -23.69 -15.27
C LYS A 442 8.94 -22.63 -16.26
N ASP A 443 9.24 -21.37 -15.95
CA ASP A 443 8.92 -20.26 -16.84
C ASP A 443 10.06 -19.24 -16.85
N SER A 444 10.57 -18.97 -18.05
CA SER A 444 11.41 -17.83 -18.36
C SER A 444 10.50 -16.76 -18.94
N TYR A 445 10.09 -15.83 -18.08
CA TYR A 445 9.24 -14.71 -18.43
C TYR A 445 10.08 -13.46 -18.66
N THR A 446 9.85 -12.79 -19.79
CA THR A 446 10.57 -11.56 -20.16
C THR A 446 9.55 -10.50 -20.50
N ALA A 447 9.79 -9.26 -20.08
CA ALA A 447 9.01 -8.13 -20.55
C ALA A 447 9.88 -6.92 -20.87
N ALA A 448 9.42 -6.13 -21.83
CA ALA A 448 9.98 -4.83 -22.19
C ALA A 448 8.87 -3.79 -22.12
N PHE A 449 9.17 -2.59 -21.63
CA PHE A 449 8.18 -1.53 -21.49
C PHE A 449 8.77 -0.15 -21.78
N ALA A 450 7.89 0.73 -22.23
CA ALA A 450 8.15 2.16 -22.38
C ALA A 450 6.96 2.95 -21.88
N GLU A 451 7.20 4.07 -21.19
CA GLU A 451 6.18 4.97 -20.69
C GLU A 451 6.69 6.42 -20.75
N ALA A 452 5.85 7.35 -21.21
CA ALA A 452 6.14 8.77 -21.24
C ALA A 452 5.09 9.53 -20.46
N ASP A 453 5.52 10.30 -19.46
CA ASP A 453 4.72 11.35 -18.81
C ASP A 453 5.00 12.67 -19.55
N ILE A 454 3.97 13.25 -20.16
CA ILE A 454 4.06 14.44 -21.02
C ILE A 454 3.16 15.53 -20.46
N TYR A 455 3.77 16.53 -19.82
CA TYR A 455 3.09 17.74 -19.38
C TYR A 455 3.07 18.76 -20.52
N ILE A 456 1.95 18.80 -21.24
CA ILE A 456 1.74 19.74 -22.36
C ILE A 456 1.62 21.17 -21.80
N THR A 457 0.87 21.32 -20.70
CA THR A 457 0.79 22.55 -19.91
C THR A 457 0.79 22.19 -18.42
N PRO A 458 0.96 23.14 -17.49
CA PRO A 458 0.78 22.85 -16.05
C PRO A 458 -0.62 22.31 -15.69
N LEU A 459 -1.62 22.51 -16.58
CA LEU A 459 -3.00 22.08 -16.38
C LEU A 459 -3.34 20.80 -17.15
N LEU A 460 -2.53 20.37 -18.13
CA LEU A 460 -2.82 19.21 -19.00
C LEU A 460 -1.60 18.30 -19.08
N ALA A 461 -1.79 17.04 -18.69
CA ALA A 461 -0.77 16.00 -18.78
C ALA A 461 -1.33 14.74 -19.45
N LEU A 462 -0.47 14.06 -20.21
CA LEU A 462 -0.73 12.78 -20.85
C LEU A 462 0.29 11.75 -20.35
N LYS A 463 -0.12 10.50 -20.22
CA LYS A 463 0.74 9.34 -20.00
C LYS A 463 0.47 8.32 -21.10
N LEU A 464 1.51 8.02 -21.85
CA LEU A 464 1.49 7.04 -22.92
C LEU A 464 2.41 5.89 -22.53
N GLY A 465 1.91 4.66 -22.51
CA GLY A 465 2.69 3.50 -22.11
C GLY A 465 2.38 2.27 -22.95
N GLY A 466 3.37 1.38 -23.05
CA GLY A 466 3.22 0.09 -23.69
C GLY A 466 4.14 -0.93 -23.03
N ARG A 467 3.67 -2.16 -22.94
CA ARG A 467 4.42 -3.29 -22.39
C ARG A 467 4.26 -4.52 -23.28
N ALA A 468 5.37 -5.15 -23.61
CA ALA A 468 5.42 -6.44 -24.28
C ALA A 468 5.84 -7.51 -23.27
N GLU A 469 5.11 -8.62 -23.21
CA GLU A 469 5.36 -9.72 -22.26
C GLU A 469 5.49 -11.04 -23.03
N TYR A 470 6.48 -11.86 -22.70
CA TYR A 470 6.66 -13.20 -23.23
C TYR A 470 6.83 -14.20 -22.09
N SER A 471 6.16 -15.35 -22.18
CA SER A 471 6.31 -16.47 -21.25
C SER A 471 6.72 -17.71 -22.04
N SER A 472 7.80 -18.38 -21.60
CA SER A 472 8.20 -19.65 -22.19
C SER A 472 7.24 -20.79 -21.83
N LEU A 473 6.57 -20.70 -20.68
CA LEU A 473 5.56 -21.67 -20.25
C LEU A 473 4.34 -21.67 -21.19
N LEU A 474 3.90 -20.47 -21.59
CA LEU A 474 2.78 -20.30 -22.52
C LEU A 474 3.22 -20.34 -23.99
N ALA A 475 4.51 -20.13 -24.26
CA ALA A 475 5.08 -19.93 -25.60
C ALA A 475 4.37 -18.80 -26.38
N LYS A 476 4.03 -17.70 -25.69
CA LYS A 476 3.25 -16.58 -26.24
C LYS A 476 3.82 -15.22 -25.87
N THR A 477 3.64 -14.26 -26.79
CA THR A 477 3.94 -12.84 -26.61
C THR A 477 2.64 -12.03 -26.66
N ASP A 478 2.48 -11.11 -25.71
CA ASP A 478 1.34 -10.18 -25.65
C ASP A 478 1.78 -8.72 -25.58
N LEU A 479 0.92 -7.82 -26.07
CA LEU A 479 1.12 -6.37 -26.07
C LEU A 479 0.04 -5.65 -25.27
N ALA A 480 0.45 -4.91 -24.26
CA ALA A 480 -0.38 -4.19 -23.31
C ALA A 480 -0.22 -2.65 -23.46
N PRO A 481 -0.95 -2.01 -24.41
CA PRO A 481 -0.97 -0.55 -24.52
C PRO A 481 -1.74 0.10 -23.36
N ARG A 482 -1.31 1.29 -22.95
CA ARG A 482 -1.89 2.07 -21.84
C ARG A 482 -1.85 3.55 -22.16
N LEU A 483 -2.93 4.25 -21.83
CA LEU A 483 -3.13 5.67 -22.08
C LEU A 483 -3.82 6.29 -20.87
N SER A 484 -3.33 7.43 -20.40
CA SER A 484 -4.05 8.26 -19.44
C SER A 484 -3.90 9.74 -19.77
N ALA A 485 -4.94 10.52 -19.49
CA ALA A 485 -4.94 11.96 -19.61
C ALA A 485 -5.48 12.58 -18.32
N ALA A 486 -4.91 13.69 -17.88
CA ALA A 486 -5.38 14.43 -16.73
C ALA A 486 -5.43 15.93 -17.04
N TYR A 487 -6.52 16.58 -16.63
CA TYR A 487 -6.75 18.00 -16.83
C TYR A 487 -7.21 18.67 -15.53
N LYS A 488 -6.58 19.78 -15.16
CA LYS A 488 -6.89 20.54 -13.94
C LYS A 488 -8.06 21.50 -14.17
N ILE A 489 -9.09 21.40 -13.32
CA ILE A 489 -10.33 22.20 -13.39
C ILE A 489 -10.57 22.83 -12.01
N GLY A 490 -10.32 24.13 -11.89
CA GLY A 490 -10.44 24.86 -10.63
C GLY A 490 -9.51 24.26 -9.54
N PRO A 491 -10.02 23.95 -8.33
CA PRO A 491 -9.23 23.30 -7.28
C PRO A 491 -9.05 21.78 -7.51
N GLY A 492 -9.78 21.19 -8.43
CA GLY A 492 -9.76 19.76 -8.73
C GLY A 492 -9.09 19.42 -10.07
N GLN A 493 -9.15 18.15 -10.43
CA GLN A 493 -8.73 17.65 -11.73
C GLN A 493 -9.62 16.49 -12.19
N VAL A 494 -9.79 16.36 -13.49
CA VAL A 494 -10.42 15.21 -14.14
C VAL A 494 -9.32 14.37 -14.78
N SER A 495 -9.44 13.05 -14.70
CA SER A 495 -8.56 12.14 -15.42
C SER A 495 -9.33 11.01 -16.10
N LEU A 496 -8.82 10.57 -17.24
CA LEU A 496 -9.29 9.43 -18.00
C LEU A 496 -8.14 8.44 -18.16
N ALA A 497 -8.43 7.15 -18.11
CA ALA A 497 -7.46 6.10 -18.40
C ALA A 497 -8.07 4.93 -19.15
N TYR A 498 -7.25 4.36 -20.02
CA TYR A 498 -7.49 3.15 -20.78
C TYR A 498 -6.24 2.26 -20.69
N GLY A 499 -6.43 0.96 -20.58
CA GLY A 499 -5.29 0.03 -20.64
C GLY A 499 -5.70 -1.42 -20.80
N VAL A 500 -4.79 -2.20 -21.40
CA VAL A 500 -4.88 -3.66 -21.46
C VAL A 500 -3.87 -4.26 -20.48
N PHE A 501 -4.29 -5.32 -19.80
CA PHE A 501 -3.53 -6.01 -18.77
C PHE A 501 -3.63 -7.52 -18.96
N TYR A 502 -2.51 -8.21 -18.74
CA TYR A 502 -2.39 -9.65 -18.91
C TYR A 502 -1.84 -10.30 -17.66
N GLN A 503 -2.21 -11.57 -17.47
CA GLN A 503 -1.71 -12.43 -16.42
C GLN A 503 -1.76 -13.88 -16.89
N LYS A 504 -0.77 -14.69 -16.49
CA LYS A 504 -0.83 -16.14 -16.67
C LYS A 504 -2.02 -16.76 -15.88
N PRO A 505 -2.52 -17.94 -16.27
CA PRO A 505 -3.42 -18.72 -15.42
C PRO A 505 -2.82 -18.95 -14.02
N ASP A 506 -3.67 -19.19 -13.02
CA ASP A 506 -3.19 -19.47 -11.67
C ASP A 506 -2.30 -20.73 -11.63
N ASN A 507 -1.32 -20.73 -10.74
CA ASN A 507 -0.33 -21.81 -10.62
C ASN A 507 -1.00 -23.17 -10.41
N ASN A 508 -2.12 -23.22 -9.67
CA ASN A 508 -2.86 -24.45 -9.44
C ASN A 508 -3.43 -25.04 -10.73
N PHE A 509 -3.87 -24.21 -11.68
CA PHE A 509 -4.38 -24.68 -12.96
C PHE A 509 -3.24 -25.04 -13.93
N LEU A 510 -2.14 -24.29 -13.91
CA LEU A 510 -0.96 -24.59 -14.72
C LEU A 510 -0.33 -25.96 -14.39
N LEU A 511 -0.45 -26.42 -13.15
CA LEU A 511 -0.01 -27.77 -12.72
C LEU A 511 -0.78 -28.91 -13.38
N PHE A 512 -2.03 -28.67 -13.77
CA PHE A 512 -2.94 -29.68 -14.33
C PHE A 512 -3.20 -29.45 -15.82
N GLY A 513 -2.29 -28.76 -16.50
CA GLY A 513 -2.33 -28.62 -17.95
C GLY A 513 -3.36 -27.63 -18.48
N ALA A 514 -3.70 -26.60 -17.68
CA ALA A 514 -4.52 -25.48 -18.17
C ALA A 514 -4.00 -24.93 -19.49
N ASP A 515 -4.94 -24.48 -20.33
CA ASP A 515 -4.62 -23.87 -21.62
C ASP A 515 -3.57 -22.78 -21.49
N LYS A 516 -2.63 -22.81 -22.43
CA LYS A 516 -1.40 -22.02 -22.43
C LYS A 516 -1.66 -20.65 -23.06
N ASP A 517 -2.66 -19.94 -22.54
CA ASP A 517 -2.96 -18.57 -22.94
C ASP A 517 -2.94 -17.60 -21.76
N TYR A 518 -2.68 -16.33 -22.06
CA TYR A 518 -2.81 -15.28 -21.06
C TYR A 518 -4.29 -14.96 -20.84
N GLN A 519 -4.64 -14.77 -19.58
CA GLN A 519 -5.88 -14.10 -19.20
C GLN A 519 -5.73 -12.60 -19.44
N LYS A 520 -6.83 -11.93 -19.80
CA LYS A 520 -6.82 -10.52 -20.20
C LYS A 520 -7.90 -9.70 -19.49
N ALA A 521 -7.54 -8.48 -19.10
CA ALA A 521 -8.47 -7.45 -18.65
C ALA A 521 -8.24 -6.12 -19.39
N THR A 522 -9.32 -5.47 -19.83
CA THR A 522 -9.29 -4.14 -20.45
C THR A 522 -10.01 -3.15 -19.55
N HIS A 523 -9.33 -2.08 -19.13
CA HIS A 523 -9.85 -1.11 -18.17
C HIS A 523 -10.18 0.21 -18.85
N TYR A 524 -11.27 0.82 -18.42
CA TYR A 524 -11.70 2.18 -18.74
C TYR A 524 -12.03 2.87 -17.42
N ILE A 525 -11.38 3.99 -17.12
CA ILE A 525 -11.52 4.68 -15.84
C ILE A 525 -11.71 6.17 -16.10
N ALA A 526 -12.67 6.77 -15.43
CA ALA A 526 -12.90 8.21 -15.40
C ALA A 526 -12.96 8.68 -13.95
N ASN A 527 -12.21 9.72 -13.64
CA ASN A 527 -12.00 10.16 -12.27
C ASN A 527 -12.09 11.69 -12.17
N TYR A 528 -12.68 12.18 -11.09
CA TYR A 528 -12.57 13.55 -10.64
C TYR A 528 -12.02 13.56 -9.22
N GLN A 529 -11.00 14.38 -8.94
CA GLN A 529 -10.42 14.48 -7.61
C GLN A 529 -9.99 15.89 -7.23
N ILE A 530 -10.05 16.16 -5.94
CA ILE A 530 -9.46 17.33 -5.27
C ILE A 530 -8.52 16.77 -4.22
N MET A 531 -7.25 17.16 -4.23
CA MET A 531 -6.26 16.62 -3.29
C MET A 531 -5.32 17.72 -2.82
N ASN A 532 -5.28 17.93 -1.51
CA ASN A 532 -4.32 18.76 -0.82
C ASN A 532 -3.97 18.13 0.54
N LEU A 533 -3.19 18.83 1.38
CA LEU A 533 -2.75 18.28 2.67
C LEU A 533 -3.88 18.08 3.67
N ASP A 534 -4.95 18.88 3.58
CA ASP A 534 -6.05 18.93 4.55
C ASP A 534 -7.26 18.10 4.11
N HIS A 535 -7.51 18.05 2.79
CA HIS A 535 -8.69 17.46 2.20
C HIS A 535 -8.35 16.64 0.95
N THR A 536 -8.94 15.45 0.87
CA THR A 536 -8.92 14.61 -0.33
C THR A 536 -10.34 14.22 -0.67
N PHE A 537 -10.80 14.55 -1.87
CA PHE A 537 -12.05 14.06 -2.43
C PHE A 537 -11.77 13.36 -3.76
N ARG A 538 -12.40 12.22 -3.99
CA ARG A 538 -12.28 11.44 -5.22
C ARG A 538 -13.63 10.83 -5.56
N LEU A 539 -14.02 10.99 -6.82
CA LEU A 539 -15.16 10.32 -7.45
C LEU A 539 -14.62 9.60 -8.68
N GLU A 540 -14.86 8.30 -8.81
CA GLU A 540 -14.34 7.48 -9.89
C GLU A 540 -15.41 6.56 -10.46
N GLY A 541 -15.57 6.55 -11.79
CA GLY A 541 -16.31 5.54 -12.52
C GLY A 541 -15.34 4.60 -13.25
N PHE A 542 -15.65 3.31 -13.29
CA PHE A 542 -14.83 2.34 -14.01
C PHE A 542 -15.68 1.31 -14.77
N TYR A 543 -15.08 0.79 -15.84
CA TYR A 543 -15.54 -0.39 -16.57
C TYR A 543 -14.34 -1.27 -16.90
N LYS A 544 -14.43 -2.55 -16.58
CA LYS A 544 -13.41 -3.57 -16.83
C LYS A 544 -14.06 -4.72 -17.59
N LYS A 545 -13.44 -5.13 -18.68
CA LYS A 545 -13.87 -6.28 -19.49
C LYS A 545 -12.82 -7.39 -19.40
N TYR A 546 -13.26 -8.60 -19.11
CA TYR A 546 -12.44 -9.80 -19.01
C TYR A 546 -12.57 -10.66 -20.25
N ASN A 547 -11.45 -11.24 -20.66
CA ASN A 547 -11.36 -12.20 -21.75
C ASN A 547 -10.35 -13.30 -21.40
N ASN A 548 -10.58 -14.49 -21.94
CA ASN A 548 -9.76 -15.68 -21.80
C ASN A 548 -9.51 -16.06 -20.33
N LEU A 549 -10.53 -15.90 -19.47
CA LEU A 549 -10.49 -16.40 -18.10
C LEU A 549 -10.43 -17.93 -18.10
N THR A 550 -9.74 -18.51 -17.13
CA THR A 550 -9.66 -19.96 -16.99
C THR A 550 -11.03 -20.54 -16.62
N LYS A 551 -11.55 -21.43 -17.47
CA LYS A 551 -12.63 -22.38 -17.17
C LYS A 551 -12.00 -23.68 -16.69
N THR A 552 -12.71 -24.42 -15.84
CA THR A 552 -12.30 -25.76 -15.36
C THR A 552 -13.30 -26.84 -15.76
N TYR A 553 -14.34 -26.46 -16.51
CA TYR A 553 -15.37 -27.34 -17.02
C TYR A 553 -15.92 -26.81 -18.36
N PRO A 554 -16.17 -27.67 -19.37
CA PRO A 554 -15.91 -29.12 -19.38
C PRO A 554 -14.42 -29.47 -19.36
N ASP A 555 -13.55 -28.53 -19.78
CA ASP A 555 -12.10 -28.68 -19.80
C ASP A 555 -11.41 -27.49 -19.12
N THR A 556 -10.12 -27.63 -18.81
CA THR A 556 -9.32 -26.53 -18.25
C THR A 556 -8.78 -25.60 -19.35
N VAL A 557 -9.62 -24.69 -19.85
CA VAL A 557 -9.34 -23.86 -21.04
C VAL A 557 -9.54 -22.35 -20.83
N GLY A 558 -8.86 -21.53 -21.62
CA GLY A 558 -8.90 -20.06 -21.56
C GLY A 558 -10.04 -19.43 -22.36
N THR A 559 -11.29 -19.86 -22.15
CA THR A 559 -12.46 -19.39 -22.93
C THR A 559 -13.42 -18.50 -22.13
N GLY A 560 -13.19 -18.36 -20.82
CA GLY A 560 -14.05 -17.56 -19.94
C GLY A 560 -14.00 -16.07 -20.22
N TYR A 561 -15.04 -15.35 -19.81
CA TYR A 561 -15.20 -13.92 -20.04
C TYR A 561 -16.00 -13.26 -18.91
N GLY A 562 -16.13 -11.95 -18.95
CA GLY A 562 -16.97 -11.24 -17.98
C GLY A 562 -16.72 -9.74 -17.98
N TYR A 563 -17.28 -9.07 -16.98
CA TYR A 563 -17.07 -7.64 -16.76
C TYR A 563 -17.18 -7.27 -15.28
N ALA A 564 -16.64 -6.11 -14.94
CA ALA A 564 -16.87 -5.41 -13.68
C ALA A 564 -17.00 -3.91 -13.95
N LYS A 565 -18.04 -3.27 -13.42
CA LYS A 565 -18.28 -1.83 -13.58
C LYS A 565 -18.82 -1.23 -12.30
N GLY A 566 -18.59 0.06 -12.09
CA GLY A 566 -18.93 0.65 -10.81
C GLY A 566 -18.60 2.12 -10.66
N VAL A 567 -18.97 2.65 -9.50
CA VAL A 567 -18.69 4.03 -9.07
C VAL A 567 -18.15 3.99 -7.64
N GLU A 568 -17.11 4.77 -7.38
CA GLU A 568 -16.39 4.82 -6.12
C GLU A 568 -16.27 6.27 -5.65
N VAL A 569 -16.44 6.49 -4.34
CA VAL A 569 -16.29 7.78 -3.68
C VAL A 569 -15.32 7.63 -2.51
N PHE A 570 -14.38 8.55 -2.40
CA PHE A 570 -13.50 8.69 -1.23
C PHE A 570 -13.44 10.13 -0.79
N TRP A 571 -13.62 10.37 0.49
CA TRP A 571 -13.48 11.69 1.09
C TRP A 571 -12.70 11.57 2.40
N ARG A 572 -11.55 12.24 2.49
CA ARG A 572 -10.75 12.41 3.72
C ARG A 572 -10.69 13.89 4.08
N ASP A 573 -10.82 14.16 5.37
CA ASP A 573 -10.80 15.51 5.92
C ASP A 573 -10.08 15.52 7.26
N LYS A 574 -9.05 16.37 7.34
CA LYS A 574 -8.16 16.52 8.50
C LYS A 574 -8.35 17.85 9.24
N LYS A 575 -9.25 18.71 8.76
CA LYS A 575 -9.27 20.13 9.15
C LYS A 575 -10.62 20.65 9.59
N SER A 576 -11.73 20.19 8.99
CA SER A 576 -13.05 20.77 9.30
C SER A 576 -13.42 20.62 10.78
N PHE A 577 -12.94 19.54 11.41
CA PHE A 577 -13.09 19.32 12.84
C PHE A 577 -11.73 19.31 13.53
N LYS A 578 -11.55 20.19 14.52
CA LYS A 578 -10.28 20.36 15.23
C LYS A 578 -9.80 19.05 15.87
N GLY A 579 -8.64 18.57 15.43
CA GLY A 579 -7.99 17.36 15.96
C GLY A 579 -8.66 16.06 15.55
N ILE A 580 -9.50 16.06 14.51
CA ILE A 580 -10.12 14.85 13.96
C ILE A 580 -9.62 14.68 12.51
N ASP A 581 -9.08 13.49 12.22
CA ASP A 581 -8.80 13.01 10.88
C ASP A 581 -9.77 11.87 10.59
N TYR A 582 -10.62 12.04 9.58
CA TYR A 582 -11.56 11.00 9.20
C TYR A 582 -11.60 10.83 7.69
N TRP A 583 -11.98 9.63 7.26
CA TRP A 583 -12.34 9.38 5.88
C TRP A 583 -13.54 8.47 5.74
N VAL A 584 -14.28 8.71 4.66
CA VAL A 584 -15.40 7.90 4.20
C VAL A 584 -15.05 7.35 2.83
N SER A 585 -15.28 6.06 2.65
CA SER A 585 -15.19 5.38 1.37
C SER A 585 -16.52 4.70 1.04
N TYR A 586 -16.85 4.68 -0.24
CA TYR A 586 -18.01 3.96 -0.76
C TYR A 586 -17.67 3.39 -2.14
N SER A 587 -18.13 2.17 -2.42
CA SER A 587 -18.01 1.53 -3.73
C SER A 587 -19.32 0.86 -4.11
N TYR A 588 -19.76 1.12 -5.34
CA TYR A 588 -20.76 0.33 -6.04
C TYR A 588 -20.06 -0.55 -7.08
N LEU A 589 -20.38 -1.84 -7.10
CA LEU A 589 -19.83 -2.84 -8.00
C LEU A 589 -20.94 -3.68 -8.63
N ASP A 590 -21.00 -3.71 -9.95
CA ASP A 590 -21.78 -4.65 -10.76
C ASP A 590 -20.79 -5.50 -11.58
N THR A 591 -20.75 -6.80 -11.31
CA THR A 591 -19.76 -7.70 -11.90
C THR A 591 -20.36 -9.07 -12.16
N LYS A 592 -20.01 -9.65 -13.29
CA LYS A 592 -20.32 -11.05 -13.61
C LYS A 592 -19.18 -11.67 -14.40
N ARG A 593 -18.97 -12.98 -14.23
CA ARG A 593 -17.90 -13.75 -14.86
C ARG A 593 -18.44 -15.12 -15.25
N ASP A 594 -18.03 -15.60 -16.41
CA ASP A 594 -18.09 -17.00 -16.80
C ASP A 594 -16.65 -17.55 -16.70
N TYR A 595 -16.34 -18.23 -15.60
CA TYR A 595 -14.99 -18.73 -15.27
C TYR A 595 -15.08 -19.93 -14.32
N LEU A 596 -13.99 -20.69 -14.20
CA LEU A 596 -13.94 -21.96 -13.45
C LEU A 596 -15.07 -22.91 -13.89
N ASN A 597 -15.82 -23.43 -12.92
CA ASN A 597 -16.96 -24.33 -13.13
C ASN A 597 -18.30 -23.59 -13.19
N PHE A 598 -18.32 -22.26 -13.34
CA PHE A 598 -19.58 -21.54 -13.46
C PHE A 598 -20.33 -22.01 -14.72
N PRO A 599 -21.63 -22.37 -14.63
CA PRO A 599 -22.38 -22.85 -15.78
C PRO A 599 -22.70 -21.75 -16.80
N TYR A 600 -22.70 -20.48 -16.37
CA TYR A 600 -22.89 -19.30 -17.21
C TYR A 600 -22.33 -18.06 -16.49
N GLU A 601 -22.47 -16.87 -17.09
CA GLU A 601 -21.99 -15.62 -16.50
C GLU A 601 -22.71 -15.27 -15.17
N MET A 602 -22.00 -15.34 -14.04
CA MET A 602 -22.55 -15.17 -12.68
C MET A 602 -21.74 -14.19 -11.83
N GLU A 603 -22.37 -13.60 -10.80
CA GLU A 603 -21.69 -12.70 -9.84
C GLU A 603 -20.76 -13.53 -8.94
N PRO A 604 -19.45 -13.27 -8.88
CA PRO A 604 -18.51 -14.05 -8.06
C PRO A 604 -18.84 -14.01 -6.56
N ASN A 605 -18.56 -15.10 -5.84
CA ASN A 605 -18.87 -15.27 -4.42
C ASN A 605 -18.09 -14.34 -3.46
N PHE A 606 -17.07 -13.65 -3.94
CA PHE A 606 -16.31 -12.64 -3.20
C PHE A 606 -16.74 -11.20 -3.48
N ALA A 607 -17.75 -10.97 -4.36
CA ALA A 607 -18.16 -9.64 -4.78
C ALA A 607 -19.43 -9.16 -4.05
N ALA A 608 -19.27 -8.20 -3.14
CA ALA A 608 -20.39 -7.42 -2.60
C ALA A 608 -20.68 -6.22 -3.51
N ARG A 609 -21.97 -5.96 -3.76
CA ARG A 609 -22.42 -4.86 -4.63
C ARG A 609 -22.17 -3.48 -4.06
N HIS A 610 -22.38 -3.32 -2.76
CA HIS A 610 -22.09 -2.08 -2.06
C HIS A 610 -21.12 -2.35 -0.92
N THR A 611 -20.03 -1.57 -0.86
CA THR A 611 -19.11 -1.52 0.27
C THR A 611 -18.98 -0.08 0.74
N ALA A 612 -18.85 0.11 2.04
CA ALA A 612 -18.59 1.42 2.64
C ALA A 612 -17.68 1.28 3.86
N SER A 613 -16.83 2.27 4.09
CA SER A 613 -16.08 2.37 5.34
C SER A 613 -16.07 3.80 5.85
N LEU A 614 -16.08 3.94 7.17
CA LEU A 614 -15.83 5.18 7.90
C LEU A 614 -14.68 4.93 8.86
N VAL A 615 -13.62 5.72 8.78
CA VAL A 615 -12.52 5.69 9.74
C VAL A 615 -12.39 7.07 10.36
N VAL A 616 -12.28 7.11 11.68
CA VAL A 616 -12.18 8.34 12.47
C VAL A 616 -11.03 8.20 13.45
N LYS A 617 -10.18 9.21 13.51
CA LYS A 617 -9.01 9.27 14.38
C LYS A 617 -8.99 10.59 15.11
N LYS A 618 -8.67 10.54 16.40
CA LYS A 618 -8.54 11.72 17.24
C LYS A 618 -7.49 11.51 18.30
N PHE A 619 -6.44 12.34 18.29
CA PHE A 619 -5.48 12.36 19.37
C PHE A 619 -5.83 13.43 20.41
N VAL A 620 -5.99 13.02 21.67
CA VAL A 620 -6.25 13.92 22.78
C VAL A 620 -4.95 14.15 23.56
N GLN A 621 -4.24 15.22 23.20
CA GLN A 621 -2.92 15.55 23.78
C GLN A 621 -2.91 15.58 25.31
N LYS A 622 -3.96 16.11 25.94
CA LYS A 622 -4.08 16.16 27.42
C LYS A 622 -4.11 14.77 28.05
N TRP A 623 -4.68 13.79 27.37
CA TRP A 623 -4.75 12.40 27.83
C TRP A 623 -3.57 11.56 27.32
N LYS A 624 -2.81 12.11 26.36
CA LYS A 624 -1.74 11.41 25.63
C LYS A 624 -2.26 10.14 24.94
N THR A 625 -3.52 10.18 24.50
CA THR A 625 -4.22 9.02 23.97
C THR A 625 -4.83 9.32 22.61
N GLY A 626 -4.53 8.48 21.63
CA GLY A 626 -5.21 8.38 20.35
C GLY A 626 -6.44 7.48 20.46
N PHE A 627 -7.56 7.95 19.92
CA PHE A 627 -8.81 7.22 19.79
C PHE A 627 -9.10 7.01 18.32
N ASN A 628 -9.19 5.74 17.91
CA ASN A 628 -9.42 5.36 16.53
C ASN A 628 -10.64 4.45 16.44
N VAL A 629 -11.52 4.76 15.48
CA VAL A 629 -12.73 4.01 15.19
C VAL A 629 -12.75 3.70 13.70
N SER A 630 -13.10 2.46 13.36
CA SER A 630 -13.38 2.06 11.98
C SER A 630 -14.73 1.34 11.94
N TYR A 631 -15.58 1.71 11.00
CA TYR A 631 -16.78 0.95 10.64
C TYR A 631 -16.68 0.52 9.19
N SER A 632 -16.83 -0.77 8.93
CA SER A 632 -16.87 -1.35 7.58
C SER A 632 -18.19 -2.06 7.35
N PHE A 633 -18.82 -1.75 6.22
CA PHE A 633 -20.09 -2.30 5.78
C PHE A 633 -19.93 -2.92 4.40
N ALA A 634 -20.59 -4.06 4.17
CA ALA A 634 -20.81 -4.59 2.84
C ALA A 634 -22.17 -5.27 2.72
N THR A 635 -22.85 -5.13 1.58
CA THR A 635 -24.04 -5.94 1.30
C THR A 635 -23.69 -7.43 1.20
N GLY A 636 -24.67 -8.29 1.46
CA GLY A 636 -24.52 -9.74 1.34
C GLY A 636 -23.90 -10.19 0.01
N ARG A 637 -22.86 -11.02 0.09
CA ARG A 637 -22.20 -11.62 -1.07
C ARG A 637 -23.03 -12.79 -1.60
N PRO A 638 -23.04 -13.05 -2.92
CA PRO A 638 -23.72 -14.22 -3.42
C PRO A 638 -22.98 -15.49 -2.99
N TYR A 639 -23.73 -16.57 -2.78
CA TYR A 639 -23.18 -17.92 -2.63
C TYR A 639 -23.89 -18.86 -3.60
N TYR A 640 -23.19 -19.91 -4.01
CA TYR A 640 -23.72 -20.93 -4.90
C TYR A 640 -23.20 -22.30 -4.46
N ASN A 641 -24.06 -23.31 -4.52
CA ASN A 641 -23.67 -24.70 -4.57
C ASN A 641 -23.66 -25.12 -6.05
N ILE A 642 -22.48 -25.12 -6.65
CA ILE A 642 -22.29 -25.57 -8.04
C ILE A 642 -21.87 -27.04 -7.96
N SER A 643 -22.80 -27.93 -8.31
CA SER A 643 -22.70 -29.37 -8.08
C SER A 643 -22.90 -30.14 -9.39
N ASP A 644 -22.23 -31.27 -9.52
CA ASP A 644 -22.44 -32.31 -10.54
C ASP A 644 -23.07 -33.58 -9.93
N TYR A 645 -23.48 -33.54 -8.65
CA TYR A 645 -24.02 -34.72 -7.98
C TYR A 645 -25.28 -35.24 -8.69
N GLY A 646 -25.19 -36.50 -9.15
CA GLY A 646 -26.26 -37.21 -9.85
C GLY A 646 -26.56 -36.69 -11.25
N LYS A 647 -25.71 -35.83 -11.83
CA LYS A 647 -25.89 -35.27 -13.19
C LYS A 647 -24.57 -35.26 -13.98
N PRO A 648 -24.62 -35.33 -15.31
CA PRO A 648 -23.41 -35.27 -16.14
C PRO A 648 -22.77 -33.88 -16.19
N ASP A 649 -23.58 -32.83 -15.98
CA ASP A 649 -23.14 -31.44 -16.08
C ASP A 649 -23.35 -30.69 -14.76
N TYR A 650 -22.48 -29.71 -14.49
CA TYR A 650 -22.60 -28.83 -13.34
C TYR A 650 -23.89 -28.00 -13.40
N TYR A 651 -24.61 -27.96 -12.29
CA TYR A 651 -25.81 -27.15 -12.11
C TYR A 651 -25.78 -26.42 -10.76
N ILE A 652 -26.64 -25.41 -10.61
CA ILE A 652 -26.81 -24.69 -9.35
C ILE A 652 -27.80 -25.47 -8.49
N ALA A 653 -27.32 -26.16 -7.46
CA ALA A 653 -28.15 -26.90 -6.51
C ALA A 653 -28.73 -26.00 -5.41
N ASP A 654 -28.02 -24.94 -5.04
CA ASP A 654 -28.47 -23.91 -4.09
C ASP A 654 -27.82 -22.56 -4.44
N GLN A 655 -28.50 -21.45 -4.15
CA GLN A 655 -27.95 -20.11 -4.30
C GLN A 655 -28.67 -19.09 -3.44
N GLY A 656 -27.97 -18.03 -3.05
CA GLY A 656 -28.55 -16.93 -2.30
C GLY A 656 -27.54 -15.84 -2.00
N ARG A 657 -27.81 -15.04 -0.97
CA ARG A 657 -26.86 -14.05 -0.45
C ARG A 657 -26.66 -14.24 1.04
N THR A 658 -25.44 -13.98 1.50
CA THR A 658 -25.12 -13.90 2.93
C THR A 658 -25.86 -12.71 3.57
N ILE A 659 -25.88 -12.67 4.90
CA ILE A 659 -26.27 -11.45 5.61
C ILE A 659 -25.29 -10.29 5.28
N PRO A 660 -25.72 -9.02 5.40
CA PRO A 660 -24.82 -7.89 5.26
C PRO A 660 -23.70 -7.93 6.31
N TYR A 661 -22.47 -7.65 5.87
CA TYR A 661 -21.28 -7.55 6.71
C TYR A 661 -21.26 -6.23 7.48
N ASN A 662 -20.94 -6.28 8.77
CA ASN A 662 -20.86 -5.11 9.65
C ASN A 662 -19.77 -5.28 10.72
N ASN A 663 -18.67 -4.55 10.57
CA ASN A 663 -17.60 -4.56 11.56
C ASN A 663 -17.33 -3.17 12.13
N VAL A 664 -17.51 -3.01 13.44
CA VAL A 664 -17.05 -1.83 14.17
C VAL A 664 -15.83 -2.20 14.99
N SER A 665 -14.70 -1.54 14.71
CA SER A 665 -13.43 -1.75 15.40
C SER A 665 -13.00 -0.48 16.14
N LEU A 666 -12.41 -0.66 17.32
CA LEU A 666 -11.87 0.42 18.16
C LEU A 666 -10.40 0.18 18.46
N SER A 667 -9.59 1.25 18.50
CA SER A 667 -8.20 1.19 18.96
C SER A 667 -7.86 2.42 19.80
N PHE A 668 -7.09 2.18 20.86
CA PHE A 668 -6.57 3.19 21.79
C PHE A 668 -5.05 3.13 21.80
N ASN A 669 -4.40 4.25 21.56
CA ASN A 669 -2.94 4.35 21.56
C ASN A 669 -2.50 5.32 22.66
N TYR A 670 -1.91 4.84 23.74
CA TYR A 670 -1.46 5.67 24.85
C TYR A 670 0.06 5.89 24.83
N ILE A 671 0.48 7.16 24.86
CA ILE A 671 1.87 7.59 24.70
C ILE A 671 2.35 8.27 25.99
N PRO A 672 2.75 7.53 27.03
CA PRO A 672 3.10 8.10 28.33
C PRO A 672 4.28 9.08 28.26
N THR A 673 5.21 8.86 27.31
CA THR A 673 6.43 9.66 27.11
C THR A 673 6.18 11.05 26.54
N LEU A 674 4.95 11.38 26.12
CA LEU A 674 4.61 12.67 25.50
C LEU A 674 4.97 13.89 26.37
N SER A 675 4.98 13.76 27.69
CA SER A 675 5.32 14.84 28.63
C SER A 675 6.80 14.90 29.02
N LYS A 676 7.66 14.08 28.38
CA LYS A 676 9.10 14.03 28.65
C LYS A 676 9.88 14.35 27.35
N PRO A 677 9.88 15.62 26.90
CA PRO A 677 10.68 16.02 25.74
C PRO A 677 12.15 15.66 25.98
N ASN A 678 12.83 15.13 24.96
CA ASN A 678 14.20 14.58 25.02
C ASN A 678 14.35 13.23 25.77
N SER A 679 13.26 12.50 26.00
CA SER A 679 13.35 11.12 26.50
C SER A 679 14.21 10.26 25.55
N ARG A 680 15.11 9.44 26.11
CA ARG A 680 15.92 8.48 25.33
C ARG A 680 15.10 7.32 24.77
N HIS A 681 13.83 7.22 25.17
CA HIS A 681 12.89 6.20 24.74
C HIS A 681 11.50 6.79 24.45
N PHE A 682 10.81 6.23 23.46
CA PHE A 682 9.44 6.52 23.07
C PHE A 682 8.60 5.26 23.27
N THR A 683 7.53 5.34 24.06
CA THR A 683 6.71 4.18 24.42
C THR A 683 5.27 4.38 23.98
N VAL A 684 4.69 3.36 23.36
CA VAL A 684 3.28 3.33 22.94
C VAL A 684 2.61 2.07 23.45
N TRP A 685 1.52 2.23 24.18
CA TRP A 685 0.59 1.16 24.51
C TRP A 685 -0.55 1.15 23.50
N VAL A 686 -0.88 -0.03 22.98
CA VAL A 686 -1.95 -0.20 22.00
C VAL A 686 -2.95 -1.21 22.54
N LEU A 687 -4.20 -0.80 22.66
CA LEU A 687 -5.35 -1.68 22.90
C LEU A 687 -6.25 -1.60 21.68
N SER A 688 -6.53 -2.72 21.02
CA SER A 688 -7.41 -2.79 19.86
C SER A 688 -8.43 -3.89 20.03
N VAL A 689 -9.68 -3.60 19.68
CA VAL A 689 -10.81 -4.52 19.71
C VAL A 689 -11.46 -4.51 18.34
N ASN A 690 -11.38 -5.64 17.63
CA ASN A 690 -12.04 -5.86 16.37
C ASN A 690 -13.45 -6.42 16.59
N ASN A 691 -14.42 -5.94 15.82
CA ASN A 691 -15.84 -6.30 15.92
C ASN A 691 -16.40 -6.12 17.34
N VAL A 692 -16.32 -4.91 17.90
CA VAL A 692 -16.66 -4.61 19.30
C VAL A 692 -18.03 -5.15 19.72
N PHE A 693 -19.01 -5.08 18.82
CA PHE A 693 -20.38 -5.52 19.06
C PHE A 693 -20.60 -7.03 18.87
N ASN A 694 -19.56 -7.80 18.52
CA ASN A 694 -19.64 -9.24 18.23
C ASN A 694 -20.74 -9.54 17.20
N ILE A 695 -20.83 -8.72 16.14
CA ILE A 695 -21.80 -8.92 15.07
C ILE A 695 -21.42 -10.21 14.36
N GLN A 696 -22.39 -11.12 14.21
CA GLN A 696 -22.17 -12.37 13.51
C GLN A 696 -21.91 -12.07 12.03
N GLU A 697 -20.88 -12.69 11.49
CA GLU A 697 -20.49 -12.57 10.10
C GLU A 697 -20.64 -13.93 9.41
N VAL A 698 -21.23 -13.92 8.22
CA VAL A 698 -21.35 -15.11 7.37
C VAL A 698 -20.57 -14.86 6.09
N ASP A 699 -19.46 -15.58 5.95
CA ASP A 699 -18.56 -15.43 4.81
C ASP A 699 -19.00 -16.24 3.57
N GLY A 700 -19.85 -17.25 3.77
CA GLY A 700 -20.35 -18.14 2.72
C GLY A 700 -20.91 -19.44 3.29
N TYR A 701 -21.04 -20.45 2.44
CA TYR A 701 -21.50 -21.78 2.81
C TYR A 701 -20.71 -22.86 2.08
N ASN A 702 -20.36 -23.92 2.80
CA ASN A 702 -19.91 -25.18 2.24
C ASN A 702 -21.11 -26.14 2.11
N TYR A 703 -21.01 -27.09 1.20
CA TYR A 703 -22.05 -28.09 0.94
C TYR A 703 -21.45 -29.48 0.96
N SER A 704 -22.19 -30.47 1.48
CA SER A 704 -21.82 -31.87 1.33
C SER A 704 -21.86 -32.26 -0.15
N PHE A 705 -21.06 -33.25 -0.51
CA PHE A 705 -20.98 -33.84 -1.84
C PHE A 705 -22.38 -34.21 -2.41
N ASN A 706 -23.26 -34.75 -1.56
CA ASN A 706 -24.63 -35.13 -1.94
C ASN A 706 -25.66 -33.98 -1.85
N ASN A 707 -25.21 -32.74 -1.59
CA ASN A 707 -26.02 -31.53 -1.44
C ASN A 707 -27.01 -31.51 -0.26
N GLN A 708 -26.97 -32.48 0.67
CA GLN A 708 -27.92 -32.57 1.79
C GLN A 708 -27.55 -31.70 2.99
N VAL A 709 -26.26 -31.44 3.21
CA VAL A 709 -25.76 -30.64 4.32
C VAL A 709 -25.27 -29.30 3.79
N LYS A 710 -25.72 -28.22 4.42
CA LYS A 710 -25.26 -26.86 4.20
C LYS A 710 -24.63 -26.34 5.47
N GLN A 711 -23.33 -26.02 5.42
CA GLN A 711 -22.56 -25.55 6.57
C GLN A 711 -22.17 -24.09 6.36
N VAL A 712 -22.43 -23.26 7.36
CA VAL A 712 -22.03 -21.85 7.35
C VAL A 712 -20.51 -21.70 7.48
N ILE A 713 -19.93 -20.75 6.75
CA ILE A 713 -18.54 -20.32 6.92
C ILE A 713 -18.54 -19.05 7.78
N GLU A 714 -17.90 -19.13 8.93
CA GLU A 714 -17.80 -18.04 9.91
C GLU A 714 -16.33 -17.72 10.23
N PRO A 715 -16.02 -16.49 10.65
CA PRO A 715 -14.69 -16.15 11.13
C PRO A 715 -14.26 -17.03 12.32
N PRO A 716 -12.95 -17.27 12.52
CA PRO A 716 -12.46 -18.10 13.62
C PRO A 716 -12.91 -17.66 15.02
N ALA A 717 -13.19 -16.38 15.20
CA ALA A 717 -13.81 -15.85 16.40
C ALA A 717 -14.65 -14.62 16.03
N GLY A 718 -15.77 -14.42 16.74
CA GLY A 718 -16.61 -13.24 16.53
C GLY A 718 -15.94 -11.92 16.92
N ARG A 719 -14.90 -11.94 17.79
CA ARG A 719 -14.11 -10.76 18.18
C ARG A 719 -12.65 -11.09 18.34
N PHE A 720 -11.79 -10.07 18.19
CA PHE A 720 -10.38 -10.17 18.50
C PHE A 720 -9.93 -8.99 19.37
N ILE A 721 -9.15 -9.27 20.42
CA ILE A 721 -8.59 -8.25 21.33
C ILE A 721 -7.08 -8.34 21.28
N PHE A 722 -6.45 -7.21 20.99
CA PHE A 722 -5.01 -7.05 20.97
C PHE A 722 -4.59 -6.06 22.05
N LEU A 723 -3.57 -6.42 22.83
CA LEU A 723 -2.91 -5.52 23.77
C LEU A 723 -1.40 -5.62 23.55
N GLY A 724 -0.72 -4.49 23.39
CA GLY A 724 0.72 -4.46 23.22
C GLY A 724 1.37 -3.19 23.77
N CYS A 725 2.66 -3.29 24.06
CA CYS A 725 3.54 -2.20 24.44
C CYS A 725 4.76 -2.22 23.53
N PHE A 726 5.02 -1.09 22.88
CA PHE A 726 6.12 -0.90 21.93
C PHE A 726 7.01 0.22 22.41
N ILE A 727 8.32 -0.04 22.45
CA ILE A 727 9.33 0.90 22.93
C ILE A 727 10.36 1.08 21.81
N SER A 728 10.61 2.34 21.45
CA SER A 728 11.70 2.75 20.57
C SER A 728 12.76 3.49 21.36
N PHE A 729 14.02 3.08 21.25
CA PHE A 729 15.17 3.67 21.94
C PHE A 729 16.01 4.48 20.94
N GLY A 730 16.58 5.61 21.38
CA GLY A 730 17.46 6.44 20.55
C GLY A 730 16.75 7.40 19.58
N THR A 731 15.41 7.35 19.53
CA THR A 731 14.58 8.25 18.72
C THR A 731 13.43 8.81 19.55
N ASP A 732 13.13 10.10 19.35
CA ASP A 732 11.93 10.77 19.87
C ASP A 732 10.95 10.96 18.71
N ARG A 733 9.78 10.32 18.77
CA ARG A 733 8.71 10.38 17.76
C ARG A 733 7.48 11.14 18.26
N THR A 734 7.63 11.93 19.32
CA THR A 734 6.53 12.69 19.95
C THR A 734 5.82 13.61 18.96
N GLN A 735 6.56 14.37 18.14
CA GLN A 735 5.96 15.28 17.19
C GLN A 735 5.28 14.56 16.02
N ASP A 736 5.87 13.44 15.56
CA ASP A 736 5.27 12.60 14.53
C ASP A 736 3.96 11.99 15.03
N ALA A 737 3.90 11.58 16.30
CA ALA A 737 2.68 11.07 16.90
C ALA A 737 1.58 12.14 16.95
N ILE A 738 1.90 13.35 17.42
CA ILE A 738 0.94 14.47 17.50
C ILE A 738 0.44 14.84 16.10
N ASN A 739 1.35 15.00 15.12
CA ASN A 739 1.00 15.46 13.78
C ASN A 739 0.15 14.44 13.00
N ASN A 740 0.28 13.15 13.31
CA ASN A 740 -0.43 12.07 12.63
C ASN A 740 -1.64 11.53 13.40
N ASN A 741 -2.10 12.23 14.45
CA ASN A 741 -3.17 11.77 15.35
C ASN A 741 -2.96 10.35 15.89
N LEU A 742 -1.71 10.02 16.25
CA LEU A 742 -1.26 8.67 16.59
C LEU A 742 -1.65 8.27 18.01
#